data_AF-C6XKR9-F1
#
_entry.id   AF-C6XKR9-F1
#
_cell.length_a   1.000
_cell.length_b   1.000
_cell.length_c   1.000
_cell.angle_alpha   90.00
_cell.angle_beta   90.00
_cell.angle_gamma   90.00
#
_symmetry.space_group_name_H-M   'P 1'
#
loop_
_entity.id
_entity.type
_entity.pdbx_description
1 polymer ?
#
loop_
_entity_poly.entity_id
_entity_poly.type
_entity_poly.pdbx_seq_one_letter_code
_entity_poly.pdbx_strand_id
1 'polypeptide(L)'
;MTVQLTSGQSPAKYIESAREILSQYSAEVAKDPQTNSVRRLAIDLFREIENGDLQVSDIHKVINSLGGKVLQDRCDTFRQRHRLLSQENPESELRVLLEGIAQKGEPAYRAAMERVASGVVFTAHPTFALNRNLRRAFVEAAISKDGTSCRDDLSNIAAEGLYKDDNISLMMEHEDVQLALRNGQTALNEIWSLILDVAKENFADTWKSIHPSLINLASWVGYDLDGRTDIHWGATLHLRLSEKAVQLERFAASLNAIESPTNELKEIAQKLDAASEHARNAAIAFGGDLDDPEVLVNAANTLTPDAEAKIVSLKPIIARLRELALESDDNTAKALLIASSQMETLGLGTARIHLRINSAQIHSVLQNELRIATDDVEYGRAVLAELAKRAHNVPVQHVNFADLFQEQMTARRQIMLCAQILKHIDADTPIRFLIAESENPATIMGALFIARQFGVADRVDLSPLFETPDALERGDRFVERLIEDPSFISYVQERGRLCLQFGFSDSGRFSSQPAADMAIERIHNLVGAAMSKHDDLENVELLVFNTHGESMGRGAFPGKFKDRFDHLLTPWTRAQFAQKNLPFIHEFSFQGGDGFMHFDALETAKSTLLEVAIHTLSEPDVDLEDPFYKRRDISWDFYRSLREWHETLFENKDYPAALLEFGPGLLFKSGSRKSRRQTGASAGELGLRSLRAIPQNAILQQLAIPLNVACGFGSAAGNEPDRLAELMRNSKRMKGLIHMAIEARNLTSLPAFRSYGCLYDPSLWFAIAKRSDRANAQVYRRLGYLFSDLETHSSITKLANSITVDLARFDRILEEVEGESVTADRYKSRLDMHVLHALRQALMMRAFSLSARLPEFSRRHGSSISAEGLLKQITQLQIPDTVAMVRGVFPAEDRRNPKFDELLETSDIEATDDQGYSEIHTGLLEPLEEIDRAMKEATVAVCSLYSAYG
;
A
#
# COMPACT_ATOMS: atom_id res chain seq x y z
N MET A 1 20.09 37.99 -14.95
CA MET A 1 19.59 37.09 -16.00
C MET A 1 18.15 36.80 -15.66
N THR A 2 17.23 37.34 -16.43
CA THR A 2 15.81 36.95 -16.40
C THR A 2 15.73 35.50 -16.86
N VAL A 3 14.80 34.72 -16.29
CA VAL A 3 14.38 33.46 -16.92
C VAL A 3 14.04 33.86 -18.38
N GLN A 4 14.73 33.24 -19.33
CA GLN A 4 14.32 33.27 -20.72
C GLN A 4 14.23 31.82 -21.09
N LEU A 5 13.06 31.25 -20.80
CA LEU A 5 12.50 30.23 -21.66
C LEU A 5 12.32 30.85 -23.03
N THR A 6 13.37 30.87 -23.84
CA THR A 6 13.15 31.03 -25.27
C THR A 6 12.46 29.76 -25.72
N SER A 7 11.22 29.87 -26.19
CA SER A 7 10.52 28.80 -26.91
C SER A 7 11.52 28.01 -27.78
N GLY A 8 11.72 26.73 -27.47
CA GLY A 8 12.65 25.85 -28.18
C GLY A 8 13.98 25.48 -27.47
N GLN A 9 14.21 25.86 -26.20
CA GLN A 9 15.32 25.25 -25.42
C GLN A 9 15.04 23.78 -25.07
N SER A 10 16.08 22.96 -24.98
CA SER A 10 15.92 21.57 -24.55
C SER A 10 15.53 21.47 -23.07
N PRO A 11 14.64 20.54 -22.68
CA PRO A 11 14.23 20.35 -21.28
C PRO A 11 15.41 20.20 -20.31
N ALA A 12 16.47 19.47 -20.69
CA ALA A 12 17.66 19.28 -19.86
C ALA A 12 18.39 20.60 -19.53
N LYS A 13 18.53 21.51 -20.50
CA LYS A 13 19.18 22.81 -20.28
C LYS A 13 18.35 23.70 -19.36
N TYR A 14 17.03 23.61 -19.48
CA TYR A 14 16.11 24.34 -18.61
C TYR A 14 16.22 23.86 -17.16
N ILE A 15 16.21 22.54 -16.93
CA ILE A 15 16.34 21.96 -15.58
C ILE A 15 17.59 22.50 -14.90
N GLU A 16 18.74 22.49 -15.59
CA GLU A 16 19.98 23.02 -15.02
C GLU A 16 19.91 24.51 -14.70
N SER A 17 19.34 25.31 -15.62
CA SER A 17 19.14 26.74 -15.39
C SER A 17 18.23 27.01 -14.18
N ALA A 18 17.16 26.21 -14.02
CA ALA A 18 16.25 26.32 -12.89
C ALA A 18 16.95 25.98 -11.55
N ARG A 19 17.85 24.97 -11.54
CA ARG A 19 18.68 24.63 -10.36
C ARG A 19 19.63 25.76 -9.98
N GLU A 20 20.29 26.38 -10.96
CA GLU A 20 21.18 27.54 -10.73
C GLU A 20 20.40 28.72 -10.13
N ILE A 21 19.23 29.03 -10.69
CA ILE A 21 18.36 30.12 -10.22
C ILE A 21 17.85 29.85 -8.80
N LEU A 22 17.40 28.63 -8.52
CA LEU A 22 16.99 28.23 -7.16
C LEU A 22 18.14 28.40 -6.16
N SER A 23 19.37 28.10 -6.56
CA SER A 23 20.55 28.28 -5.72
C SER A 23 20.85 29.76 -5.47
N GLN A 24 20.72 30.61 -6.50
CA GLN A 24 20.86 32.07 -6.37
C GLN A 24 19.80 32.66 -5.43
N TYR A 25 18.53 32.29 -5.61
CA TYR A 25 17.44 32.77 -4.74
C TYR A 25 17.60 32.28 -3.30
N SER A 26 18.11 31.06 -3.10
CA SER A 26 18.41 30.56 -1.76
C SER A 26 19.51 31.36 -1.06
N ALA A 27 20.55 31.76 -1.79
CA ALA A 27 21.63 32.60 -1.25
C ALA A 27 21.14 33.98 -0.78
N GLU A 28 20.02 34.48 -1.32
CA GLU A 28 19.42 35.76 -0.90
C GLU A 28 18.74 35.69 0.49
N VAL A 29 18.50 34.49 1.04
CA VAL A 29 17.98 34.32 2.42
C VAL A 29 18.87 35.00 3.45
N ALA A 30 20.19 35.09 3.19
CA ALA A 30 21.14 35.82 4.04
C ALA A 30 20.88 37.34 4.09
N LYS A 31 20.17 37.89 3.10
CA LYS A 31 19.81 39.32 3.01
C LYS A 31 18.37 39.58 3.44
N ASP A 32 17.44 38.71 3.03
CA ASP A 32 16.04 38.74 3.43
C ASP A 32 15.60 37.35 3.91
N PRO A 33 15.45 37.15 5.25
CA PRO A 33 15.01 35.89 5.83
C PRO A 33 13.63 35.40 5.37
N GLN A 34 12.81 36.27 4.77
CA GLN A 34 11.50 35.90 4.21
C GLN A 34 11.59 35.41 2.75
N THR A 35 12.79 35.34 2.17
CA THR A 35 13.01 34.81 0.83
C THR A 35 12.67 33.32 0.80
N ASN A 36 11.85 32.93 -0.18
CA ASN A 36 11.54 31.54 -0.49
C ASN A 36 11.87 31.30 -1.97
N SER A 37 12.87 30.45 -2.23
CA SER A 37 13.38 30.21 -3.59
C SER A 37 12.36 29.53 -4.50
N VAL A 38 11.61 28.55 -3.98
CA VAL A 38 10.55 27.84 -4.72
C VAL A 38 9.43 28.81 -5.11
N ARG A 39 8.97 29.63 -4.15
CA ARG A 39 7.94 30.66 -4.39
C ARG A 39 8.35 31.63 -5.48
N ARG A 40 9.59 32.13 -5.40
CA ARG A 40 10.07 33.12 -6.35
C ARG A 40 10.16 32.55 -7.76
N LEU A 41 10.72 31.34 -7.91
CA LEU A 41 10.73 30.66 -9.21
C LEU A 41 9.32 30.40 -9.73
N ALA A 42 8.38 29.94 -8.90
CA ALA A 42 6.99 29.73 -9.31
C ALA A 42 6.31 31.01 -9.82
N ILE A 43 6.54 32.16 -9.16
CA ILE A 43 6.02 33.47 -9.60
C ILE A 43 6.64 33.91 -10.92
N ASP A 44 7.95 33.71 -11.10
CA ASP A 44 8.63 34.08 -12.34
C ASP A 44 8.12 33.23 -13.51
N LEU A 45 7.95 31.92 -13.31
CA LEU A 45 7.34 31.02 -14.30
C LEU A 45 5.89 31.39 -14.61
N PHE A 46 5.09 31.67 -13.58
CA PHE A 46 3.71 32.12 -13.78
C PHE A 46 3.64 33.38 -14.66
N ARG A 47 4.54 34.35 -14.46
CA ARG A 47 4.60 35.57 -15.29
C ARG A 47 4.96 35.27 -16.74
N GLU A 48 5.90 34.36 -16.98
CA GLU A 48 6.25 33.95 -18.35
C GLU A 48 5.06 33.25 -19.05
N ILE A 49 4.30 32.43 -18.33
CA ILE A 49 3.07 31.82 -18.85
C ILE A 49 2.03 32.89 -19.20
N GLU A 50 1.83 33.87 -18.31
CA GLU A 50 0.85 34.95 -18.51
C GLU A 50 1.21 35.88 -19.66
N ASN A 51 2.51 36.12 -19.89
CA ASN A 51 3.01 36.93 -21.01
C ASN A 51 3.05 36.17 -22.34
N GLY A 52 2.90 34.84 -22.32
CA GLY A 52 3.02 33.97 -23.49
C GLY A 52 4.48 33.62 -23.86
N ASP A 53 5.45 34.01 -23.03
CA ASP A 53 6.87 33.66 -23.18
C ASP A 53 7.11 32.16 -22.94
N LEU A 54 6.24 31.53 -22.13
CA LEU A 54 6.26 30.10 -21.80
C LEU A 54 4.89 29.45 -22.03
N GLN A 55 4.85 28.28 -22.65
CA GLN A 55 3.61 27.51 -22.82
C GLN A 55 3.48 26.39 -21.76
N VAL A 56 2.25 26.00 -21.43
CA VAL A 56 1.98 24.86 -20.52
C VAL A 56 2.62 23.57 -21.06
N SER A 57 2.58 23.36 -22.37
CA SER A 57 3.22 22.23 -23.04
C SER A 57 4.75 22.17 -22.87
N ASP A 58 5.43 23.31 -22.69
CA ASP A 58 6.87 23.32 -22.40
C ASP A 58 7.14 22.90 -20.96
N ILE A 59 6.35 23.39 -20.00
CA ILE A 59 6.40 22.93 -18.60
C ILE A 59 6.17 21.41 -18.53
N HIS A 60 5.19 20.92 -19.28
CA HIS A 60 4.89 19.49 -19.36
C HIS A 60 6.10 18.68 -19.84
N LYS A 61 6.78 19.09 -20.92
CA LYS A 61 8.01 18.43 -21.39
C LYS A 61 9.12 18.44 -20.34
N VAL A 62 9.26 19.53 -19.58
CA VAL A 62 10.24 19.63 -18.50
C VAL A 62 9.91 18.67 -17.35
N ILE A 63 8.64 18.61 -16.94
CA ILE A 63 8.16 17.68 -15.91
C ILE A 63 8.47 16.24 -16.33
N ASN A 64 8.15 15.85 -17.56
CA ASN A 64 8.37 14.49 -18.05
C ASN A 64 9.86 14.15 -18.14
N SER A 65 10.70 15.08 -18.62
CA SER A 65 12.15 14.90 -18.68
C SER A 65 12.78 14.76 -17.28
N LEU A 66 12.37 15.60 -16.33
CA LEU A 66 12.84 15.51 -14.95
C LEU A 66 12.30 14.26 -14.24
N GLY A 67 11.03 13.91 -14.49
CA GLY A 67 10.41 12.70 -13.98
C GLY A 67 11.08 11.43 -14.49
N GLY A 68 11.46 11.38 -15.77
CA GLY A 68 12.26 10.29 -16.35
C GLY A 68 13.61 10.12 -15.64
N LYS A 69 14.32 11.22 -15.37
CA LYS A 69 15.56 11.19 -14.57
C LYS A 69 15.31 10.63 -13.16
N VAL A 70 14.30 11.15 -12.45
CA VAL A 70 13.98 10.69 -11.09
C VAL A 70 13.57 9.21 -11.08
N LEU A 71 12.87 8.73 -12.12
CA LEU A 71 12.52 7.33 -12.28
C LEU A 71 13.76 6.45 -12.50
N GLN A 72 14.76 6.93 -13.24
CA GLN A 72 16.04 6.23 -13.36
C GLN A 72 16.76 6.14 -12.01
N ASP A 73 16.82 7.23 -11.24
CA ASP A 73 17.42 7.24 -9.89
C ASP A 73 16.70 6.24 -8.96
N ARG A 74 15.36 6.18 -9.04
CA ARG A 74 14.52 5.20 -8.34
C ARG A 74 14.82 3.77 -8.81
N CYS A 75 14.99 3.55 -10.11
CA CYS A 75 15.32 2.25 -10.70
C CYS A 75 16.68 1.75 -10.22
N ASP A 76 17.69 2.63 -10.16
CA ASP A 76 19.01 2.28 -9.65
C ASP A 76 18.96 1.93 -8.16
N THR A 77 18.19 2.68 -7.36
CA THR A 77 17.96 2.37 -5.94
C THR A 77 17.25 1.03 -5.78
N PHE A 78 16.21 0.77 -6.56
CA PHE A 78 15.50 -0.50 -6.57
C PHE A 78 16.45 -1.66 -6.91
N ARG A 79 17.26 -1.52 -7.96
CA ARG A 79 18.27 -2.52 -8.34
C ARG A 79 19.27 -2.78 -7.22
N GLN A 80 19.78 -1.74 -6.56
CA GLN A 80 20.73 -1.85 -5.44
C GLN A 80 20.16 -2.63 -4.24
N ARG A 81 18.85 -2.55 -4.00
CA ARG A 81 18.17 -3.33 -2.96
C ARG A 81 18.13 -4.82 -3.27
N HIS A 82 18.04 -5.16 -4.56
CA HIS A 82 18.05 -6.54 -5.03
C HIS A 82 19.50 -7.01 -5.25
N ARG A 83 20.08 -7.65 -4.22
CA ARG A 83 21.47 -8.11 -4.22
C ARG A 83 21.82 -8.99 -5.43
N LEU A 84 20.89 -9.84 -5.88
CA LEU A 84 21.05 -10.66 -7.08
C LEU A 84 21.20 -9.83 -8.36
N LEU A 85 20.51 -8.68 -8.47
CA LEU A 85 20.63 -7.77 -9.62
C LEU A 85 21.90 -6.91 -9.53
N SER A 86 22.44 -6.72 -8.33
CA SER A 86 23.63 -5.91 -8.04
C SER A 86 24.95 -6.69 -8.09
N GLN A 87 24.96 -7.87 -8.74
CA GLN A 87 26.13 -8.75 -8.87
C GLN A 87 26.66 -9.34 -7.55
N GLU A 88 25.90 -9.25 -6.46
CA GLU A 88 26.15 -10.05 -5.26
C GLU A 88 25.60 -11.48 -5.48
N ASN A 89 25.99 -12.44 -4.63
CA ASN A 89 25.57 -13.85 -4.74
C ASN A 89 24.82 -14.35 -3.48
N PRO A 90 23.57 -13.88 -3.27
CA PRO A 90 22.75 -14.31 -2.12
C PRO A 90 22.42 -15.82 -2.16
N GLU A 91 22.45 -16.46 -3.33
CA GLU A 91 22.22 -17.91 -3.45
C GLU A 91 23.32 -18.72 -2.75
N SER A 92 24.58 -18.32 -2.90
CA SER A 92 25.70 -18.94 -2.16
C SER A 92 25.62 -18.69 -0.65
N GLU A 93 25.18 -17.51 -0.22
CA GLU A 93 24.95 -17.22 1.21
C GLU A 93 23.87 -18.14 1.79
N LEU A 94 22.75 -18.30 1.08
CA LEU A 94 21.70 -19.23 1.47
C LEU A 94 22.21 -20.67 1.53
N ARG A 95 23.01 -21.11 0.56
CA ARG A 95 23.62 -22.45 0.58
C ARG A 95 24.46 -22.67 1.84
N VAL A 96 25.29 -21.70 2.22
CA VAL A 96 26.11 -21.77 3.44
C VAL A 96 25.24 -21.87 4.70
N LEU A 97 24.14 -21.11 4.77
CA LEU A 97 23.19 -21.21 5.89
C LEU A 97 22.56 -22.62 5.97
N LEU A 98 22.13 -23.16 4.83
CA LEU A 98 21.54 -24.50 4.75
C LEU A 98 22.55 -25.58 5.17
N GLU A 99 23.79 -25.51 4.69
CA GLU A 99 24.87 -26.42 5.10
C GLU A 99 25.18 -26.32 6.60
N GLY A 100 25.22 -25.10 7.14
CA GLY A 100 25.40 -24.86 8.58
C GLY A 100 24.29 -25.47 9.42
N ILE A 101 23.05 -25.46 8.94
CA ILE A 101 21.92 -26.15 9.61
C ILE A 101 22.06 -27.67 9.43
N ALA A 102 22.44 -28.17 8.26
CA ALA A 102 22.62 -29.59 8.00
C ALA A 102 23.70 -30.21 8.90
N GLN A 103 24.78 -29.47 9.20
CA GLN A 103 25.82 -29.85 10.16
C GLN A 103 25.31 -30.05 11.59
N LYS A 104 24.16 -29.45 11.96
CA LYS A 104 23.48 -29.68 13.25
C LYS A 104 22.70 -31.01 13.28
N GLY A 105 22.62 -31.72 12.15
CA GLY A 105 21.99 -33.03 11.99
C GLY A 105 20.65 -32.99 11.26
N GLU A 106 20.23 -34.14 10.73
CA GLU A 106 18.98 -34.29 9.95
C GLU A 106 17.73 -33.79 10.70
N PRO A 107 17.53 -34.06 12.01
CA PRO A 107 16.36 -33.56 12.72
C PRO A 107 16.27 -32.03 12.75
N ALA A 108 17.41 -31.34 12.93
CA ALA A 108 17.46 -29.89 12.93
C ALA A 108 17.16 -29.32 11.53
N TYR A 109 17.68 -29.98 10.49
CA TYR A 109 17.43 -29.61 9.10
C TYR A 109 15.95 -29.75 8.74
N ARG A 110 15.33 -30.88 9.08
CA ARG A 110 13.89 -31.12 8.86
C ARG A 110 13.02 -30.10 9.60
N ALA A 111 13.31 -29.86 10.88
CA ALA A 111 12.57 -28.88 11.68
C ALA A 111 12.60 -27.47 11.08
N ALA A 112 13.69 -27.10 10.41
CA ALA A 112 13.83 -25.81 9.74
C ALA A 112 13.21 -25.77 8.33
N MET A 113 13.33 -26.85 7.55
CA MET A 113 12.97 -26.86 6.13
C MET A 113 11.53 -27.31 5.85
N GLU A 114 10.97 -28.18 6.69
CA GLU A 114 9.62 -28.77 6.49
C GLU A 114 8.50 -27.96 7.16
N ARG A 115 8.85 -26.80 7.69
CA ARG A 115 7.93 -25.88 8.37
C ARG A 115 7.89 -24.55 7.63
N VAL A 116 6.71 -23.96 7.50
CA VAL A 116 6.56 -22.57 7.04
C VAL A 116 7.03 -21.64 8.16
N ALA A 117 8.09 -20.88 7.93
CA ALA A 117 8.62 -19.91 8.89
C ALA A 117 8.36 -18.46 8.48
N SER A 118 8.16 -18.21 7.17
CA SER A 118 7.87 -16.88 6.64
C SER A 118 6.78 -16.89 5.57
N GLY A 119 6.11 -15.76 5.39
CA GLY A 119 5.08 -15.60 4.37
C GLY A 119 5.09 -14.27 3.63
N VAL A 120 4.90 -14.34 2.32
CA VAL A 120 4.82 -13.18 1.43
C VAL A 120 3.36 -12.96 1.04
N VAL A 121 2.82 -11.79 1.40
CA VAL A 121 1.37 -11.52 1.27
C VAL A 121 1.11 -10.38 0.28
N PHE A 122 0.49 -10.69 -0.86
CA PHE A 122 0.11 -9.71 -1.88
C PHE A 122 -1.23 -9.06 -1.56
N THR A 123 -1.35 -7.74 -1.72
CA THR A 123 -2.60 -7.02 -1.40
C THR A 123 -2.98 -5.98 -2.46
N ALA A 124 -4.28 -5.69 -2.59
CA ALA A 124 -4.86 -4.78 -3.59
C ALA A 124 -4.88 -3.30 -3.17
N HIS A 125 -3.89 -2.85 -2.40
CA HIS A 125 -3.85 -1.44 -1.99
C HIS A 125 -3.62 -0.52 -3.21
N PRO A 126 -4.19 0.70 -3.22
CA PRO A 126 -4.12 1.60 -4.36
C PRO A 126 -2.77 2.32 -4.47
N THR A 127 -1.73 1.60 -4.91
CA THR A 127 -0.37 2.12 -5.14
C THR A 127 0.09 2.02 -6.60
N PHE A 128 -0.86 1.94 -7.53
CA PHE A 128 -0.59 1.91 -8.98
C PHE A 128 -0.40 3.34 -9.52
N ALA A 129 0.64 4.02 -9.04
CA ALA A 129 1.00 5.35 -9.53
C ALA A 129 1.70 5.30 -10.89
N LEU A 130 2.51 4.27 -11.12
CA LEU A 130 3.07 3.96 -12.42
C LEU A 130 2.06 3.14 -13.21
N ASN A 131 1.68 3.63 -14.40
CA ASN A 131 0.88 2.86 -15.33
C ASN A 131 1.60 1.56 -15.74
N ARG A 132 0.86 0.58 -16.26
CA ARG A 132 1.39 -0.77 -16.55
C ARG A 132 2.60 -0.75 -17.50
N ASN A 133 2.62 0.15 -18.50
CA ASN A 133 3.74 0.26 -19.44
C ASN A 133 4.99 0.80 -18.77
N LEU A 134 4.85 1.88 -17.99
CA LEU A 134 5.97 2.51 -17.29
C LEU A 134 6.55 1.58 -16.21
N ARG A 135 5.70 0.83 -15.49
CA ARG A 135 6.12 -0.17 -14.52
C ARG A 135 6.91 -1.31 -15.17
N ARG A 136 6.45 -1.82 -16.31
CA ARG A 136 7.18 -2.85 -17.07
C ARG A 136 8.54 -2.35 -17.54
N ALA A 137 8.59 -1.17 -18.16
CA ALA A 137 9.84 -0.55 -18.58
C ALA A 137 10.81 -0.33 -17.42
N PHE A 138 10.29 0.06 -16.25
CA PHE A 138 11.09 0.19 -15.03
C PHE A 138 11.71 -1.16 -14.62
N VAL A 139 10.91 -2.23 -14.55
CA VAL A 139 11.40 -3.55 -14.13
C VAL A 139 12.39 -4.11 -15.16
N GLU A 140 12.11 -3.95 -16.45
CA GLU A 140 13.00 -4.33 -17.56
C GLU A 140 14.35 -3.59 -17.46
N ALA A 141 14.32 -2.28 -17.13
CA ALA A 141 15.54 -1.51 -16.86
C ALA A 141 16.28 -2.01 -15.62
N ALA A 142 15.56 -2.34 -14.54
CA ALA A 142 16.14 -2.81 -13.29
C ALA A 142 16.86 -4.16 -13.44
N ILE A 143 16.36 -5.08 -14.26
CA ILE A 143 16.96 -6.41 -14.47
C ILE A 143 18.03 -6.45 -15.59
N SER A 144 18.10 -5.43 -16.44
CA SER A 144 19.04 -5.38 -17.57
C SER A 144 20.51 -5.47 -17.12
N LYS A 145 21.32 -6.32 -17.74
CA LYS A 145 22.74 -6.51 -17.38
C LYS A 145 23.63 -5.37 -17.85
N ASP A 146 23.39 -4.86 -19.06
CA ASP A 146 24.17 -3.76 -19.67
C ASP A 146 23.65 -2.38 -19.26
N GLY A 147 22.43 -2.32 -18.72
CA GLY A 147 21.77 -1.19 -18.05
C GLY A 147 21.49 0.04 -18.91
N THR A 148 22.32 0.34 -19.91
CA THR A 148 22.37 1.65 -20.57
C THR A 148 21.26 1.79 -21.60
N SER A 149 21.04 0.79 -22.47
CA SER A 149 19.95 0.81 -23.45
C SER A 149 18.56 0.79 -22.80
N CYS A 150 18.35 -0.06 -21.78
CA CYS A 150 17.05 -0.15 -21.09
C CYS A 150 16.76 1.09 -20.22
N ARG A 151 17.80 1.81 -19.76
CA ARG A 151 17.63 3.12 -19.10
C ARG A 151 17.20 4.19 -20.10
N ASP A 152 17.73 4.18 -21.31
CA ASP A 152 17.29 5.09 -22.37
C ASP A 152 15.83 4.82 -22.74
N ASP A 153 15.42 3.55 -22.81
CA ASP A 153 14.02 3.17 -23.07
C ASP A 153 13.05 3.66 -21.97
N LEU A 154 13.41 3.51 -20.69
CA LEU A 154 12.62 4.05 -19.57
C LEU A 154 12.47 5.58 -19.69
N SER A 155 13.54 6.29 -20.03
CA SER A 155 13.51 7.74 -20.23
C SER A 155 12.68 8.14 -21.45
N ASN A 156 12.74 7.38 -22.54
CA ASN A 156 11.95 7.64 -23.74
C ASN A 156 10.45 7.47 -23.46
N ILE A 157 10.06 6.40 -22.77
CA ILE A 157 8.66 6.17 -22.36
C ILE A 157 8.21 7.27 -21.39
N ALA A 158 9.05 7.65 -20.42
CA ALA A 158 8.76 8.76 -19.51
C ALA A 158 8.58 10.09 -20.25
N ALA A 159 9.33 10.34 -21.32
CA ALA A 159 9.21 11.55 -22.13
C ALA A 159 7.89 11.63 -22.92
N GLU A 160 7.30 10.48 -23.29
CA GLU A 160 5.97 10.40 -23.89
C GLU A 160 4.85 10.70 -22.89
N GLY A 161 5.07 10.42 -21.60
CA GLY A 161 4.17 10.74 -20.48
C GLY A 161 4.35 9.76 -19.30
N LEU A 162 4.30 10.27 -18.08
CA LEU A 162 4.37 9.49 -16.84
C LEU A 162 2.97 9.07 -16.35
N TYR A 163 1.95 9.88 -16.59
CA TYR A 163 0.59 9.67 -16.11
C TYR A 163 -0.37 9.21 -17.21
N LYS A 164 -1.19 8.21 -16.88
CA LYS A 164 -2.32 7.76 -17.69
C LYS A 164 -3.47 7.33 -16.78
N ASP A 165 -4.70 7.72 -17.14
CA ASP A 165 -5.89 7.20 -16.47
C ASP A 165 -6.20 5.78 -17.00
N ASP A 166 -5.65 4.79 -16.30
CA ASP A 166 -5.80 3.37 -16.66
C ASP A 166 -7.16 2.78 -16.23
N ASN A 167 -8.07 3.56 -15.63
CA ASN A 167 -9.36 3.07 -15.11
C ASN A 167 -9.21 1.80 -14.26
N ILE A 168 -8.23 1.80 -13.34
CA ILE A 168 -7.83 0.62 -12.57
C ILE A 168 -9.04 -0.09 -11.94
N SER A 169 -9.23 -1.35 -12.32
CA SER A 169 -10.31 -2.23 -11.88
C SER A 169 -9.78 -3.36 -11.01
N LEU A 170 -10.66 -4.02 -10.25
CA LEU A 170 -10.29 -5.19 -9.45
C LEU A 170 -9.69 -6.32 -10.32
N MET A 171 -10.21 -6.50 -11.54
CA MET A 171 -9.70 -7.52 -12.46
C MET A 171 -8.28 -7.20 -12.93
N MET A 172 -7.96 -5.93 -13.19
CA MET A 172 -6.60 -5.53 -13.55
C MET A 172 -5.61 -5.76 -12.39
N GLU A 173 -6.04 -5.46 -11.15
CA GLU A 173 -5.24 -5.75 -9.95
C GLU A 173 -5.05 -7.25 -9.77
N HIS A 174 -6.07 -8.06 -10.09
CA HIS A 174 -5.99 -9.52 -10.07
C HIS A 174 -5.02 -10.06 -11.13
N GLU A 175 -5.10 -9.59 -12.37
CA GLU A 175 -4.16 -9.95 -13.43
C GLU A 175 -2.70 -9.68 -13.02
N ASP A 176 -2.44 -8.49 -12.47
CA ASP A 176 -1.11 -8.08 -12.03
C ASP A 176 -0.60 -8.98 -10.90
N VAL A 177 -1.46 -9.33 -9.92
CA VAL A 177 -1.04 -10.24 -8.84
C VAL A 177 -0.84 -11.67 -9.32
N GLN A 178 -1.61 -12.14 -10.32
CA GLN A 178 -1.41 -13.49 -10.88
C GLN A 178 -0.05 -13.62 -11.59
N LEU A 179 0.43 -12.55 -12.24
CA LEU A 179 1.78 -12.49 -12.80
C LEU A 179 2.84 -12.54 -11.69
N ALA A 180 2.71 -11.70 -10.66
CA ALA A 180 3.61 -11.67 -9.51
C ALA A 180 3.68 -13.04 -8.79
N LEU A 181 2.52 -13.67 -8.57
CA LEU A 181 2.42 -15.00 -7.96
C LEU A 181 3.05 -16.09 -8.84
N ARG A 182 2.91 -16.01 -10.17
CA ARG A 182 3.59 -16.95 -11.08
C ARG A 182 5.10 -16.90 -10.90
N ASN A 183 5.68 -15.70 -10.92
CA ASN A 183 7.12 -15.53 -10.75
C ASN A 183 7.57 -15.93 -9.33
N GLY A 184 6.79 -15.58 -8.30
CA GLY A 184 7.02 -15.98 -6.92
C GLY A 184 7.04 -17.50 -6.75
N GLN A 185 6.07 -18.23 -7.32
CA GLN A 185 6.03 -19.69 -7.25
C GLN A 185 7.24 -20.34 -7.95
N THR A 186 7.63 -19.84 -9.12
CA THR A 186 8.82 -20.35 -9.83
C THR A 186 10.09 -20.12 -9.01
N ALA A 187 10.25 -18.94 -8.42
CA ALA A 187 11.38 -18.63 -7.56
C ALA A 187 11.39 -19.46 -6.26
N LEU A 188 10.23 -19.78 -5.68
CA LEU A 188 10.13 -20.72 -4.55
C LEU A 188 10.64 -22.12 -4.93
N ASN A 189 10.28 -22.61 -6.12
CA ASN A 189 10.76 -23.91 -6.59
C ASN A 189 12.29 -23.95 -6.71
N GLU A 190 12.94 -22.85 -7.08
CA GLU A 190 14.41 -22.75 -7.09
C GLU A 190 15.02 -22.81 -5.68
N ILE A 191 14.41 -22.15 -4.69
CA ILE A 191 14.85 -22.22 -3.29
C ILE A 191 14.68 -23.65 -2.74
N TRP A 192 13.53 -24.29 -3.00
CA TRP A 192 13.29 -25.67 -2.58
C TRP A 192 14.21 -26.66 -3.29
N SER A 193 14.55 -26.40 -4.56
CA SER A 193 15.57 -27.14 -5.29
C SER A 193 16.93 -27.09 -4.57
N LEU A 194 17.36 -25.89 -4.13
CA LEU A 194 18.61 -25.72 -3.38
C LEU A 194 18.58 -26.41 -2.01
N ILE A 195 17.45 -26.36 -1.31
CA ILE A 195 17.24 -27.10 -0.04
C ILE A 195 17.42 -28.60 -0.29
N LEU A 196 16.78 -29.15 -1.31
CA LEU A 196 16.90 -30.58 -1.63
C LEU A 196 18.31 -30.98 -2.09
N ASP A 197 19.05 -30.10 -2.77
CA ASP A 197 20.45 -30.34 -3.13
C ASP A 197 21.34 -30.47 -1.87
N VAL A 198 21.23 -29.53 -0.94
CA VAL A 198 21.97 -29.58 0.33
C VAL A 198 21.56 -30.82 1.15
N ALA A 199 20.26 -31.14 1.18
CA ALA A 199 19.76 -32.34 1.83
C ALA A 199 20.37 -33.62 1.23
N LYS A 200 20.41 -33.73 -0.10
CA LYS A 200 20.99 -34.87 -0.81
C LYS A 200 22.48 -35.05 -0.50
N GLU A 201 23.24 -33.95 -0.46
CA GLU A 201 24.67 -33.96 -0.17
C GLU A 201 25.00 -34.40 1.27
N ASN A 202 24.11 -34.10 2.23
CA ASN A 202 24.35 -34.35 3.66
C ASN A 202 23.63 -35.60 4.20
N PHE A 203 22.53 -36.01 3.57
CA PHE A 203 21.62 -37.07 4.03
C PHE A 203 21.25 -38.04 2.88
N ALA A 204 22.27 -38.55 2.19
CA ALA A 204 22.13 -39.30 0.92
C ALA A 204 21.09 -40.46 0.96
N ASP A 205 20.93 -41.12 2.11
CA ASP A 205 20.00 -42.24 2.26
C ASP A 205 18.54 -41.81 2.54
N THR A 206 18.31 -40.61 3.06
CA THR A 206 17.01 -40.17 3.61
C THR A 206 16.45 -38.91 2.94
N TRP A 207 17.24 -38.18 2.14
CA TRP A 207 16.83 -36.89 1.56
C TRP A 207 15.54 -36.94 0.74
N LYS A 208 15.22 -38.09 0.12
CA LYS A 208 13.99 -38.29 -0.66
C LYS A 208 12.70 -38.21 0.17
N SER A 209 12.82 -38.18 1.49
CA SER A 209 11.70 -37.98 2.42
C SER A 209 11.68 -36.58 3.04
N ILE A 210 12.54 -35.65 2.58
CA ILE A 210 12.54 -34.26 3.03
C ILE A 210 11.56 -33.44 2.19
N HIS A 211 10.69 -32.67 2.85
CA HIS A 211 9.59 -31.95 2.20
C HIS A 211 9.69 -30.42 2.44
N PRO A 212 10.38 -29.66 1.58
CA PRO A 212 10.61 -28.24 1.81
C PRO A 212 9.30 -27.42 1.85
N SER A 213 9.19 -26.46 2.78
CA SER A 213 8.00 -25.59 2.93
C SER A 213 8.32 -24.16 3.41
N LEU A 214 9.58 -23.88 3.79
CA LEU A 214 10.12 -22.66 4.43
C LEU A 214 9.33 -21.34 4.25
N ILE A 215 8.89 -21.03 3.03
CA ILE A 215 8.18 -19.80 2.67
C ILE A 215 6.83 -20.12 2.03
N ASN A 216 5.77 -19.40 2.41
CA ASN A 216 4.47 -19.45 1.73
C ASN A 216 4.17 -18.15 0.95
N LEU A 217 3.17 -18.21 0.05
CA LEU A 217 2.59 -17.06 -0.64
C LEU A 217 1.09 -16.95 -0.32
N ALA A 218 0.61 -15.72 -0.09
CA ALA A 218 -0.80 -15.43 0.11
C ALA A 218 -1.26 -14.18 -0.66
N SER A 219 -2.56 -14.04 -0.95
CA SER A 219 -3.14 -12.87 -1.63
C SER A 219 -4.51 -12.48 -1.06
N TRP A 220 -4.79 -11.18 -1.02
CA TRP A 220 -6.09 -10.61 -0.61
C TRP A 220 -6.82 -9.92 -1.76
N VAL A 221 -6.20 -9.91 -2.94
CA VAL A 221 -6.76 -9.27 -4.13
C VAL A 221 -8.02 -10.01 -4.54
N GLY A 222 -9.19 -9.39 -4.35
CA GLY A 222 -10.50 -10.02 -4.57
C GLY A 222 -11.17 -10.58 -3.30
N TYR A 223 -10.49 -10.49 -2.15
CA TYR A 223 -10.92 -11.06 -0.86
C TYR A 223 -11.01 -10.02 0.28
N ASP A 224 -10.46 -8.82 0.10
CA ASP A 224 -10.56 -7.71 1.05
C ASP A 224 -11.84 -6.89 0.86
N LEU A 225 -12.79 -7.03 1.80
CA LEU A 225 -14.05 -6.28 1.82
C LEU A 225 -14.04 -5.08 2.78
N ASP A 226 -12.95 -4.84 3.50
CA ASP A 226 -12.90 -3.73 4.45
C ASP A 226 -13.15 -2.40 3.70
N GLY A 227 -14.24 -1.73 4.05
CA GLY A 227 -14.70 -0.51 3.38
C GLY A 227 -14.80 -0.61 1.86
N ARG A 228 -15.18 -1.79 1.34
CA ARG A 228 -15.60 -2.07 -0.04
C ARG A 228 -17.03 -2.62 -0.02
N THR A 229 -17.90 -2.02 -0.81
CA THR A 229 -19.28 -2.53 -1.05
C THR A 229 -19.49 -2.91 -2.52
N ASP A 230 -18.49 -2.63 -3.36
CA ASP A 230 -18.48 -2.83 -4.80
C ASP A 230 -18.02 -4.24 -5.21
N ILE A 231 -17.47 -5.03 -4.29
CA ILE A 231 -17.06 -6.41 -4.54
C ILE A 231 -18.21 -7.34 -4.17
N HIS A 232 -18.87 -7.92 -5.17
CA HIS A 232 -19.88 -8.95 -4.98
C HIS A 232 -19.22 -10.25 -4.48
N TRP A 233 -19.85 -10.97 -3.54
CA TRP A 233 -19.32 -12.23 -2.98
C TRP A 233 -19.10 -13.30 -4.05
N GLY A 234 -19.89 -13.26 -5.12
CA GLY A 234 -19.76 -14.13 -6.27
C GLY A 234 -18.47 -13.91 -7.07
N ALA A 235 -17.97 -12.66 -7.11
CA ALA A 235 -16.68 -12.36 -7.72
C ALA A 235 -15.54 -13.09 -6.98
N THR A 236 -15.61 -13.17 -5.65
CA THR A 236 -14.63 -13.92 -4.85
C THR A 236 -14.59 -15.41 -5.21
N LEU A 237 -15.74 -16.04 -5.47
CA LEU A 237 -15.81 -17.44 -5.92
C LEU A 237 -15.29 -17.59 -7.35
N HIS A 238 -15.67 -16.69 -8.25
CA HIS A 238 -15.16 -16.67 -9.62
C HIS A 238 -13.63 -16.60 -9.66
N LEU A 239 -13.04 -15.68 -8.88
CA LEU A 239 -11.59 -15.53 -8.78
C LEU A 239 -10.93 -16.79 -8.20
N ARG A 240 -11.45 -17.32 -7.09
CA ARG A 240 -10.88 -18.52 -6.46
C ARG A 240 -10.95 -19.75 -7.37
N LEU A 241 -12.04 -19.93 -8.12
CA LEU A 241 -12.18 -21.02 -9.09
C LEU A 241 -11.24 -20.83 -10.29
N SER A 242 -11.07 -19.58 -10.77
CA SER A 242 -10.12 -19.26 -11.84
C SER A 242 -8.68 -19.54 -11.42
N GLU A 243 -8.30 -19.15 -10.20
CA GLU A 243 -7.00 -19.45 -9.60
C GLU A 243 -6.79 -20.96 -9.47
N LYS A 244 -7.81 -21.71 -9.07
CA LYS A 244 -7.76 -23.17 -8.99
C LYS A 244 -7.52 -23.82 -10.34
N ALA A 245 -8.22 -23.38 -11.38
CA ALA A 245 -8.02 -23.88 -12.73
C ALA A 245 -6.56 -23.67 -13.19
N VAL A 246 -6.03 -22.46 -12.99
CA VAL A 246 -4.63 -22.12 -13.33
C VAL A 246 -3.63 -22.93 -12.51
N GLN A 247 -3.87 -23.13 -11.21
CA GLN A 247 -2.93 -23.86 -10.36
C GLN A 247 -2.89 -25.36 -10.69
N LEU A 248 -4.06 -25.98 -10.93
CA LEU A 248 -4.13 -27.38 -11.35
C LEU A 248 -3.43 -27.62 -12.70
N GLU A 249 -3.60 -26.70 -13.65
CA GLU A 249 -2.89 -26.71 -14.93
C GLU A 249 -1.38 -26.64 -14.74
N ARG A 250 -0.89 -25.78 -13.84
CA ARG A 250 0.55 -25.70 -13.51
C ARG A 250 1.07 -26.98 -12.89
N PHE A 251 0.31 -27.61 -11.99
CA PHE A 251 0.70 -28.89 -11.41
C PHE A 251 0.79 -29.99 -12.47
N ALA A 252 -0.22 -30.11 -13.34
CA ALA A 252 -0.21 -31.06 -14.45
C ALA A 252 0.98 -30.82 -15.40
N ALA A 253 1.22 -29.57 -15.79
CA ALA A 253 2.37 -29.18 -16.62
C ALA A 253 3.71 -29.54 -15.97
N SER A 254 3.84 -29.34 -14.65
CA SER A 254 5.06 -29.68 -13.90
C SER A 254 5.33 -31.18 -13.89
N LEU A 255 4.29 -32.01 -13.74
CA LEU A 255 4.42 -33.48 -13.80
C LEU A 255 4.71 -33.96 -15.23
N ASN A 256 4.09 -33.35 -16.24
CA ASN A 256 4.33 -33.67 -17.65
C ASN A 256 5.74 -33.27 -18.13
N ALA A 257 6.39 -32.32 -17.45
CA ALA A 257 7.75 -31.88 -17.74
C ALA A 257 8.85 -32.82 -17.18
N ILE A 258 8.48 -33.78 -16.33
CA ILE A 258 9.43 -34.79 -15.81
C ILE A 258 9.88 -35.70 -16.95
N GLU A 259 11.19 -35.93 -17.07
CA GLU A 259 11.75 -36.80 -18.12
C GLU A 259 11.32 -38.25 -17.92
N SER A 260 10.90 -38.93 -19.00
CA SER A 260 10.45 -40.33 -18.98
C SER A 260 9.39 -40.66 -17.90
N PRO A 261 8.26 -39.92 -17.85
CA PRO A 261 7.28 -40.12 -16.78
C PRO A 261 6.63 -41.49 -16.90
N THR A 262 6.46 -42.18 -15.77
CA THR A 262 5.73 -43.44 -15.69
C THR A 262 4.29 -43.27 -16.17
N ASN A 263 3.62 -44.36 -16.55
CA ASN A 263 2.21 -44.29 -16.95
C ASN A 263 1.33 -43.72 -15.82
N GLU A 264 1.64 -44.08 -14.58
CA GLU A 264 0.94 -43.56 -13.40
C GLU A 264 1.10 -42.03 -13.23
N LEU A 265 2.31 -41.48 -13.44
CA LEU A 265 2.50 -40.02 -13.41
C LEU A 265 1.68 -39.32 -14.50
N LYS A 266 1.58 -39.92 -15.69
CA LYS A 266 0.74 -39.40 -16.78
C LYS A 266 -0.74 -39.43 -16.40
N GLU A 267 -1.21 -40.48 -15.73
CA GLU A 267 -2.59 -40.58 -15.23
C GLU A 267 -2.88 -39.52 -14.16
N ILE A 268 -1.96 -39.27 -13.24
CA ILE A 268 -2.08 -38.19 -12.24
C ILE A 268 -2.14 -36.83 -12.94
N ALA A 269 -1.27 -36.57 -13.92
CA ALA A 269 -1.27 -35.33 -14.67
C ALA A 269 -2.59 -35.13 -15.44
N GLN A 270 -3.09 -36.15 -16.13
CA GLN A 270 -4.39 -36.12 -16.82
C GLN A 270 -5.56 -35.86 -15.86
N LYS A 271 -5.51 -36.43 -14.66
CA LYS A 271 -6.51 -36.19 -13.62
C LYS A 271 -6.50 -34.72 -13.16
N LEU A 272 -5.32 -34.12 -13.01
CA LEU A 272 -5.17 -32.70 -12.68
C LEU A 272 -5.66 -31.79 -13.82
N ASP A 273 -5.37 -32.14 -15.08
CA ASP A 273 -5.90 -31.42 -16.26
C ASP A 273 -7.43 -31.46 -16.32
N ALA A 274 -8.03 -32.64 -16.12
CA ALA A 274 -9.49 -32.78 -16.08
C ALA A 274 -10.09 -31.95 -14.93
N ALA A 275 -9.42 -31.89 -13.78
CA ALA A 275 -9.83 -31.05 -12.67
C ALA A 275 -9.67 -29.55 -12.94
N SER A 276 -8.64 -29.15 -13.70
CA SER A 276 -8.46 -27.78 -14.17
C SER A 276 -9.62 -27.35 -15.07
N GLU A 277 -10.00 -28.17 -16.05
CA GLU A 277 -11.15 -27.91 -16.92
C GLU A 277 -12.47 -27.81 -16.13
N HIS A 278 -12.68 -28.72 -15.16
CA HIS A 278 -13.85 -28.66 -14.29
C HIS A 278 -13.89 -27.34 -13.49
N ALA A 279 -12.77 -26.93 -12.90
CA ALA A 279 -12.67 -25.65 -12.18
C ALA A 279 -12.89 -24.45 -13.11
N ARG A 280 -12.39 -24.49 -14.35
CA ARG A 280 -12.58 -23.43 -15.35
C ARG A 280 -14.05 -23.29 -15.76
N ASN A 281 -14.75 -24.40 -15.96
CA ASN A 281 -16.18 -24.41 -16.25
C ASN A 281 -17.00 -23.84 -15.08
N ALA A 282 -16.66 -24.20 -13.85
CA ALA A 282 -17.27 -23.60 -12.66
C ALA A 282 -16.97 -22.09 -12.56
N ALA A 283 -15.73 -21.67 -12.83
CA ALA A 283 -15.34 -20.27 -12.82
C ALA A 283 -16.16 -19.45 -13.83
N ILE A 284 -16.36 -19.96 -15.05
CA ILE A 284 -17.20 -19.33 -16.08
C ILE A 284 -18.64 -19.18 -15.58
N ALA A 285 -19.21 -20.22 -14.96
CA ALA A 285 -20.57 -20.17 -14.44
C ALA A 285 -20.74 -19.14 -13.31
N PHE A 286 -19.75 -19.02 -12.41
CA PHE A 286 -19.71 -17.99 -11.35
C PHE A 286 -19.33 -16.59 -11.86
N GLY A 287 -18.93 -16.44 -13.13
CA GLY A 287 -18.63 -15.14 -13.75
C GLY A 287 -19.85 -14.38 -14.27
N GLY A 288 -21.05 -14.97 -14.19
CA GLY A 288 -22.31 -14.32 -14.56
C GLY A 288 -22.84 -13.35 -13.51
N ASP A 289 -24.00 -12.75 -13.78
CA ASP A 289 -24.71 -11.90 -12.81
C ASP A 289 -25.39 -12.76 -11.74
N LEU A 290 -24.75 -12.87 -10.58
CA LEU A 290 -25.22 -13.72 -9.48
C LEU A 290 -26.30 -13.07 -8.62
N ASP A 291 -26.74 -11.85 -8.95
CA ASP A 291 -27.99 -11.28 -8.43
C ASP A 291 -29.22 -11.94 -9.08
N ASP A 292 -29.06 -12.56 -10.25
CA ASP A 292 -30.09 -13.38 -10.90
C ASP A 292 -30.12 -14.81 -10.28
N PRO A 293 -31.24 -15.21 -9.65
CA PRO A 293 -31.38 -16.55 -9.07
C PRO A 293 -31.17 -17.70 -10.06
N GLU A 294 -31.54 -17.56 -11.34
CA GLU A 294 -31.36 -18.62 -12.34
C GLU A 294 -29.87 -18.84 -12.64
N VAL A 295 -29.11 -17.74 -12.77
CA VAL A 295 -27.66 -17.78 -12.96
C VAL A 295 -26.98 -18.40 -11.74
N LEU A 296 -27.38 -18.01 -10.53
CA LEU A 296 -26.87 -18.59 -9.29
C LEU A 296 -27.11 -20.10 -9.20
N VAL A 297 -28.33 -20.55 -9.50
CA VAL A 297 -28.68 -21.98 -9.46
C VAL A 297 -27.84 -22.76 -10.47
N ASN A 298 -27.66 -22.22 -11.68
CA ASN A 298 -26.80 -22.84 -12.69
C ASN A 298 -25.33 -22.92 -12.23
N ALA A 299 -24.79 -21.85 -11.66
CA ALA A 299 -23.43 -21.82 -11.14
C ALA A 299 -23.23 -22.84 -9.99
N ALA A 300 -24.15 -22.85 -9.02
CA ALA A 300 -24.14 -23.82 -7.93
C ALA A 300 -24.20 -25.26 -8.45
N ASN A 301 -25.13 -25.58 -9.36
CA ASN A 301 -25.28 -26.92 -9.92
C ASN A 301 -24.11 -27.35 -10.81
N THR A 302 -23.31 -26.42 -11.32
CA THR A 302 -22.07 -26.73 -12.05
C THR A 302 -20.97 -27.19 -11.09
N LEU A 303 -20.92 -26.66 -9.87
CA LEU A 303 -19.85 -26.90 -8.90
C LEU A 303 -20.19 -27.98 -7.85
N THR A 304 -21.45 -28.08 -7.42
CA THR A 304 -21.82 -28.89 -6.25
C THR A 304 -21.89 -30.41 -6.46
N PRO A 305 -22.27 -30.95 -7.64
CA PRO A 305 -22.31 -32.41 -7.84
C PRO A 305 -20.95 -33.07 -7.60
N ASP A 306 -20.98 -34.33 -7.16
CA ASP A 306 -19.77 -35.14 -7.08
C ASP A 306 -19.35 -35.56 -8.50
N ALA A 307 -18.06 -35.38 -8.79
CA ALA A 307 -17.45 -35.79 -10.03
C ALA A 307 -16.01 -36.20 -9.76
N GLU A 308 -15.47 -37.15 -10.54
CA GLU A 308 -14.06 -37.56 -10.40
C GLU A 308 -13.09 -36.40 -10.64
N ALA A 309 -13.45 -35.50 -11.55
CA ALA A 309 -12.71 -34.27 -11.85
C ALA A 309 -12.86 -33.19 -10.75
N LYS A 310 -13.79 -33.34 -9.80
CA LYS A 310 -13.96 -32.39 -8.70
C LYS A 310 -13.00 -32.71 -7.56
N ILE A 311 -11.74 -32.31 -7.72
CA ILE A 311 -10.72 -32.44 -6.68
C ILE A 311 -10.89 -31.30 -5.67
N VAL A 312 -11.20 -31.62 -4.41
CA VAL A 312 -11.23 -30.64 -3.29
C VAL A 312 -10.11 -30.87 -2.28
N SER A 313 -9.36 -31.96 -2.40
CA SER A 313 -8.23 -32.28 -1.54
C SER A 313 -7.05 -32.81 -2.36
N LEU A 314 -5.85 -32.31 -2.08
CA LEU A 314 -4.60 -32.73 -2.72
C LEU A 314 -3.86 -33.81 -1.92
N LYS A 315 -4.24 -34.06 -0.66
CA LYS A 315 -3.56 -35.03 0.22
C LYS A 315 -3.31 -36.41 -0.42
N PRO A 316 -4.27 -37.05 -1.11
CA PRO A 316 -4.01 -38.35 -1.73
C PRO A 316 -2.98 -38.27 -2.85
N ILE A 317 -3.00 -37.17 -3.63
CA ILE A 317 -2.05 -36.95 -4.72
C ILE A 317 -0.65 -36.67 -4.14
N ILE A 318 -0.55 -35.80 -3.14
CA ILE A 318 0.70 -35.49 -2.44
C ILE A 318 1.34 -36.76 -1.88
N ALA A 319 0.56 -37.57 -1.15
CA ALA A 319 1.05 -38.83 -0.59
C ALA A 319 1.60 -39.75 -1.69
N ARG A 320 0.87 -39.88 -2.81
CA ARG A 320 1.31 -40.73 -3.92
C ARG A 320 2.56 -40.20 -4.62
N LEU A 321 2.67 -38.90 -4.85
CA LEU A 321 3.88 -38.29 -5.43
C LEU A 321 5.11 -38.50 -4.53
N ARG A 322 4.92 -38.43 -3.20
CA ARG A 322 6.00 -38.71 -2.23
C ARG A 322 6.44 -40.17 -2.24
N GLU A 323 5.50 -41.12 -2.33
CA GLU A 323 5.83 -42.54 -2.49
C GLU A 323 6.63 -42.80 -3.77
N LEU A 324 6.18 -42.25 -4.90
CA LEU A 324 6.88 -42.37 -6.18
C LEU A 324 8.27 -41.74 -6.13
N ALA A 325 8.45 -40.64 -5.39
CA ALA A 325 9.76 -40.01 -5.23
C ALA A 325 10.78 -40.94 -4.54
N LEU A 326 10.36 -41.76 -3.57
CA LEU A 326 11.26 -42.70 -2.89
C LEU A 326 11.81 -43.79 -3.82
N GLU A 327 11.02 -44.19 -4.81
CA GLU A 327 11.34 -45.28 -5.75
C GLU A 327 12.06 -44.80 -7.03
N SER A 328 12.08 -43.49 -7.27
CA SER A 328 12.60 -42.87 -8.49
C SER A 328 14.09 -42.57 -8.45
N ASP A 329 14.69 -42.32 -9.61
CA ASP A 329 16.03 -41.72 -9.70
C ASP A 329 16.04 -40.31 -9.08
N ASP A 330 17.22 -39.78 -8.80
CA ASP A 330 17.35 -38.55 -8.02
C ASP A 330 16.76 -37.31 -8.69
N ASN A 331 16.81 -37.21 -10.03
CA ASN A 331 16.27 -36.04 -10.73
C ASN A 331 14.74 -36.06 -10.67
N THR A 332 14.15 -37.23 -10.95
CA THR A 332 12.71 -37.45 -10.85
C THR A 332 12.21 -37.27 -9.42
N ALA A 333 12.91 -37.84 -8.42
CA ALA A 333 12.55 -37.69 -7.01
C ALA A 333 12.53 -36.22 -6.58
N LYS A 334 13.54 -35.44 -6.96
CA LYS A 334 13.60 -34.01 -6.67
C LYS A 334 12.43 -33.25 -7.29
N ALA A 335 12.10 -33.51 -8.56
CA ALA A 335 10.97 -32.87 -9.23
C ALA A 335 9.63 -33.20 -8.55
N LEU A 336 9.41 -34.46 -8.16
CA LEU A 336 8.21 -34.89 -7.44
C LEU A 336 8.10 -34.27 -6.03
N LEU A 337 9.23 -34.13 -5.33
CA LEU A 337 9.28 -33.49 -4.02
C LEU A 337 8.98 -31.99 -4.10
N ILE A 338 9.48 -31.30 -5.13
CA ILE A 338 9.14 -29.89 -5.39
C ILE A 338 7.64 -29.76 -5.70
N ALA A 339 7.10 -30.61 -6.60
CA ALA A 339 5.68 -30.57 -6.95
C ALA A 339 4.76 -30.83 -5.75
N SER A 340 5.04 -31.88 -4.97
CA SER A 340 4.26 -32.22 -3.77
C SER A 340 4.39 -31.16 -2.66
N SER A 341 5.57 -30.54 -2.51
CA SER A 341 5.78 -29.43 -1.58
C SER A 341 5.01 -28.18 -2.00
N GLN A 342 4.94 -27.90 -3.30
CA GLN A 342 4.13 -26.81 -3.85
C GLN A 342 2.63 -27.03 -3.59
N MET A 343 2.14 -28.25 -3.83
CA MET A 343 0.77 -28.65 -3.55
C MET A 343 0.40 -28.51 -2.06
N GLU A 344 1.28 -28.94 -1.15
CA GLU A 344 1.05 -28.83 0.30
C GLU A 344 1.09 -27.37 0.78
N THR A 345 2.00 -26.56 0.24
CA THR A 345 2.20 -25.18 0.69
C THR A 345 1.10 -24.24 0.20
N LEU A 346 0.70 -24.35 -1.07
CA LEU A 346 -0.22 -23.41 -1.74
C LEU A 346 -1.65 -23.94 -1.87
N GLY A 347 -1.83 -25.27 -1.88
CA GLY A 347 -3.14 -25.88 -2.05
C GLY A 347 -3.69 -25.79 -3.48
N LEU A 348 -5.01 -25.66 -3.59
CA LEU A 348 -5.74 -25.64 -4.86
C LEU A 348 -5.94 -24.23 -5.41
N GLY A 349 -5.09 -23.25 -5.06
CA GLY A 349 -5.11 -21.94 -5.70
C GLY A 349 -3.71 -21.41 -5.92
N THR A 350 -3.60 -20.29 -6.64
CA THR A 350 -2.29 -19.69 -6.96
C THR A 350 -1.60 -19.06 -5.75
N ALA A 351 -2.33 -18.85 -4.67
CA ALA A 351 -1.82 -18.49 -3.35
C ALA A 351 -2.81 -18.95 -2.27
N ARG A 352 -2.39 -18.87 -1.00
CA ARG A 352 -3.33 -18.85 0.13
C ARG A 352 -4.17 -17.57 0.08
N ILE A 353 -5.37 -17.60 0.63
CA ILE A 353 -6.26 -16.43 0.64
C ILE A 353 -6.40 -15.87 2.04
N HIS A 354 -6.38 -14.55 2.16
CA HIS A 354 -6.86 -13.92 3.37
C HIS A 354 -8.10 -13.06 3.05
N LEU A 355 -9.18 -13.32 3.77
CA LEU A 355 -10.41 -12.54 3.72
C LEU A 355 -10.35 -11.47 4.80
N ARG A 356 -10.81 -10.26 4.50
CA ARG A 356 -10.76 -9.15 5.44
C ARG A 356 -12.12 -8.47 5.57
N ILE A 357 -12.51 -8.21 6.82
CA ILE A 357 -13.69 -7.44 7.20
C ILE A 357 -13.32 -6.39 8.26
N ASN A 358 -14.21 -5.43 8.53
CA ASN A 358 -14.07 -4.48 9.64
C ASN A 358 -14.78 -5.01 10.90
N SER A 359 -14.23 -4.72 12.09
CA SER A 359 -14.80 -5.15 13.38
C SER A 359 -16.27 -4.73 13.59
N ALA A 360 -16.69 -3.58 13.04
CA ALA A 360 -18.09 -3.11 13.10
C ALA A 360 -19.08 -4.11 12.45
N GLN A 361 -18.63 -4.90 11.46
CA GLN A 361 -19.47 -5.93 10.83
C GLN A 361 -19.69 -7.12 11.76
N ILE A 362 -18.75 -7.42 12.67
CA ILE A 362 -18.94 -8.40 13.73
C ILE A 362 -19.84 -7.84 14.83
N HIS A 363 -19.63 -6.58 15.24
CA HIS A 363 -20.49 -5.92 16.24
C HIS A 363 -21.96 -5.92 15.83
N SER A 364 -22.24 -5.69 14.54
CA SER A 364 -23.60 -5.80 13.99
C SER A 364 -24.23 -7.18 14.22
N VAL A 365 -23.44 -8.27 14.17
CA VAL A 365 -23.93 -9.63 14.49
C VAL A 365 -24.15 -9.79 15.99
N LEU A 366 -23.21 -9.32 16.82
CA LEU A 366 -23.32 -9.36 18.28
C LEU A 366 -24.58 -8.66 18.80
N GLN A 367 -24.90 -7.49 18.23
CA GLN A 367 -26.07 -6.70 18.63
C GLN A 367 -27.38 -7.35 18.18
N ASN A 368 -27.47 -7.75 16.91
CA ASN A 368 -28.73 -8.20 16.32
C ASN A 368 -29.08 -9.65 16.68
N GLU A 369 -28.09 -10.56 16.68
CA GLU A 369 -28.32 -11.99 16.90
C GLU A 369 -28.13 -12.36 18.36
N LEU A 370 -27.05 -11.89 18.98
CA LEU A 370 -26.71 -12.28 20.35
C LEU A 370 -27.36 -11.36 21.39
N ARG A 371 -27.96 -10.24 20.97
CA ARG A 371 -28.58 -9.22 21.84
C ARG A 371 -27.62 -8.71 22.90
N ILE A 372 -26.35 -8.61 22.53
CA ILE A 372 -25.29 -8.06 23.38
C ILE A 372 -25.16 -6.59 22.99
N ALA A 373 -25.44 -5.69 23.94
CA ALA A 373 -25.32 -4.25 23.71
C ALA A 373 -23.87 -3.89 23.39
N THR A 374 -23.65 -3.17 22.30
CA THR A 374 -22.33 -2.79 21.78
C THR A 374 -21.84 -1.42 22.26
N ASP A 375 -22.71 -0.67 22.93
CA ASP A 375 -22.51 0.76 23.19
C ASP A 375 -21.67 1.04 24.45
N ASP A 376 -21.37 0.00 25.24
CA ASP A 376 -20.42 0.08 26.35
C ASP A 376 -19.02 -0.24 25.84
N VAL A 377 -18.18 0.79 25.78
CA VAL A 377 -16.75 0.77 25.36
C VAL A 377 -15.90 -0.24 26.15
N GLU A 378 -16.43 -0.81 27.23
CA GLU A 378 -15.84 -1.91 27.97
C GLU A 378 -16.77 -3.13 27.98
N TYR A 379 -16.70 -3.98 26.95
CA TYR A 379 -17.17 -5.36 27.11
C TYR A 379 -16.36 -6.03 28.23
N GLY A 380 -16.96 -6.07 29.43
CA GLY A 380 -16.33 -6.64 30.60
C GLY A 380 -16.18 -8.16 30.51
N ARG A 381 -15.52 -8.74 31.51
CA ARG A 381 -15.29 -10.20 31.64
C ARG A 381 -16.55 -11.04 31.45
N ALA A 382 -17.71 -10.52 31.85
CA ALA A 382 -19.00 -11.20 31.76
C ALA A 382 -19.47 -11.41 30.31
N VAL A 383 -19.28 -10.42 29.43
CA VAL A 383 -19.68 -10.54 28.02
C VAL A 383 -18.79 -11.55 27.30
N LEU A 384 -17.49 -11.53 27.57
CA LEU A 384 -16.55 -12.52 27.05
C LEU A 384 -16.92 -13.94 27.49
N ALA A 385 -17.22 -14.13 28.78
CA ALA A 385 -17.62 -15.43 29.30
C ALA A 385 -18.94 -15.94 28.67
N GLU A 386 -19.90 -15.05 28.44
CA GLU A 386 -21.15 -15.40 27.76
C GLU A 386 -20.90 -15.76 26.28
N LEU A 387 -20.08 -14.99 25.57
CA LEU A 387 -19.69 -15.30 24.19
C LEU A 387 -18.93 -16.63 24.09
N ALA A 388 -17.99 -16.88 24.99
CA ALA A 388 -17.27 -18.14 25.08
C ALA A 388 -18.22 -19.32 25.29
N LYS A 389 -19.17 -19.18 26.23
CA LYS A 389 -20.19 -20.19 26.50
C LYS A 389 -21.08 -20.45 25.28
N ARG A 390 -21.47 -19.41 24.55
CA ARG A 390 -22.26 -19.57 23.31
C ARG A 390 -21.44 -20.21 22.20
N ALA A 391 -20.21 -19.77 22.00
CA ALA A 391 -19.30 -20.34 21.01
C ALA A 391 -19.00 -21.82 21.30
N HIS A 392 -18.98 -22.24 22.56
CA HIS A 392 -18.78 -23.64 22.92
C HIS A 392 -19.99 -24.53 22.60
N ASN A 393 -21.20 -24.00 22.73
CA ASN A 393 -22.44 -24.79 22.63
C ASN A 393 -23.22 -24.59 21.32
N VAL A 394 -22.69 -23.79 20.37
CA VAL A 394 -23.41 -23.47 19.14
C VAL A 394 -23.50 -24.71 18.22
N PRO A 395 -24.71 -25.11 17.78
CA PRO A 395 -24.83 -26.20 16.81
C PRO A 395 -24.32 -25.75 15.45
N VAL A 396 -23.62 -26.65 14.76
CA VAL A 396 -23.17 -26.43 13.39
C VAL A 396 -24.38 -26.35 12.45
N GLN A 397 -24.44 -25.30 11.64
CA GLN A 397 -25.42 -25.05 10.60
C GLN A 397 -24.81 -25.35 9.24
N HIS A 398 -25.47 -26.20 8.46
CA HIS A 398 -25.07 -26.46 7.09
C HIS A 398 -25.65 -25.40 6.15
N VAL A 399 -24.79 -24.79 5.35
CA VAL A 399 -25.14 -23.71 4.42
C VAL A 399 -24.96 -24.14 2.97
N ASN A 400 -25.73 -23.52 2.08
CA ASN A 400 -25.65 -23.64 0.63
C ASN A 400 -25.50 -22.25 -0.03
N PHE A 401 -25.45 -22.20 -1.37
CA PHE A 401 -25.29 -20.95 -2.12
C PHE A 401 -26.52 -20.03 -2.07
N ALA A 402 -27.74 -20.57 -1.89
CA ALA A 402 -28.94 -19.76 -1.70
C ALA A 402 -28.93 -19.06 -0.32
N ASP A 403 -28.42 -19.72 0.73
CA ASP A 403 -28.24 -19.09 2.04
C ASP A 403 -27.24 -17.93 1.95
N LEU A 404 -26.15 -18.11 1.18
CA LEU A 404 -25.14 -17.07 0.94
C LEU A 404 -25.73 -15.84 0.21
N PHE A 405 -26.60 -16.09 -0.77
CA PHE A 405 -27.34 -15.06 -1.51
C PHE A 405 -28.30 -14.29 -0.61
N GLN A 406 -29.00 -14.97 0.30
CA GLN A 406 -30.00 -14.36 1.18
C GLN A 406 -29.40 -13.62 2.39
N GLU A 407 -28.27 -14.09 2.92
CA GLU A 407 -27.61 -13.50 4.09
C GLU A 407 -27.27 -12.04 3.85
N GLN A 408 -27.65 -11.12 4.73
CA GLN A 408 -27.43 -9.68 4.58
C GLN A 408 -26.26 -9.15 5.43
N MET A 409 -25.90 -9.85 6.50
CA MET A 409 -24.80 -9.45 7.37
C MET A 409 -23.46 -9.89 6.77
N THR A 410 -22.59 -8.92 6.45
CA THR A 410 -21.32 -9.19 5.76
C THR A 410 -20.44 -10.20 6.50
N ALA A 411 -20.35 -10.13 7.83
CA ALA A 411 -19.52 -11.05 8.60
C ALA A 411 -20.01 -12.51 8.51
N ARG A 412 -21.33 -12.74 8.63
CA ARG A 412 -21.95 -14.06 8.46
C ARG A 412 -21.72 -14.55 7.03
N ARG A 413 -22.04 -13.71 6.04
CA ARG A 413 -21.86 -14.02 4.61
C ARG A 413 -20.42 -14.43 4.29
N GLN A 414 -19.42 -13.73 4.83
CA GLN A 414 -18.01 -14.05 4.59
C GLN A 414 -17.57 -15.37 5.23
N ILE A 415 -18.07 -15.72 6.42
CA ILE A 415 -17.76 -17.02 7.03
C ILE A 415 -18.53 -18.16 6.32
N MET A 416 -19.75 -17.92 5.85
CA MET A 416 -20.47 -18.85 4.97
C MET A 416 -19.74 -19.06 3.64
N LEU A 417 -19.13 -18.00 3.09
CA LEU A 417 -18.27 -18.08 1.92
C LEU A 417 -17.04 -18.96 2.18
N CYS A 418 -16.37 -18.82 3.34
CA CYS A 418 -15.31 -19.74 3.77
C CYS A 418 -15.82 -21.20 3.77
N ALA A 419 -17.02 -21.44 4.31
CA ALA A 419 -17.61 -22.78 4.33
C ALA A 419 -17.81 -23.34 2.91
N GLN A 420 -18.30 -22.55 1.96
CA GLN A 420 -18.44 -22.99 0.56
C GLN A 420 -17.09 -23.24 -0.12
N ILE A 421 -16.09 -22.39 0.12
CA ILE A 421 -14.73 -22.57 -0.40
C ILE A 421 -14.15 -23.89 0.13
N LEU A 422 -14.21 -24.12 1.44
CA LEU A 422 -13.69 -25.33 2.08
C LEU A 422 -14.43 -26.59 1.62
N LYS A 423 -15.75 -26.50 1.42
CA LYS A 423 -16.57 -27.65 1.02
C LYS A 423 -16.44 -28.02 -0.46
N HIS A 424 -16.29 -27.04 -1.34
CA HIS A 424 -16.45 -27.26 -2.79
C HIS A 424 -15.23 -26.90 -3.63
N ILE A 425 -14.24 -26.18 -3.08
CA ILE A 425 -13.10 -25.68 -3.83
C ILE A 425 -11.79 -26.23 -3.28
N ASP A 426 -11.51 -26.03 -1.99
CA ASP A 426 -10.24 -26.40 -1.36
C ASP A 426 -10.44 -26.72 0.12
N ALA A 427 -10.54 -28.01 0.45
CA ALA A 427 -10.80 -28.50 1.80
C ALA A 427 -9.54 -28.57 2.68
N ASP A 428 -8.35 -28.51 2.07
CA ASP A 428 -7.10 -28.71 2.78
C ASP A 428 -6.51 -27.39 3.29
N THR A 429 -6.60 -26.33 2.50
CA THR A 429 -5.89 -25.07 2.77
C THR A 429 -6.64 -24.21 3.79
N PRO A 430 -5.99 -23.81 4.91
CA PRO A 430 -6.58 -22.87 5.84
C PRO A 430 -6.84 -21.49 5.22
N ILE A 431 -7.90 -20.82 5.68
CA ILE A 431 -8.24 -19.46 5.29
C ILE A 431 -7.89 -18.52 6.43
N ARG A 432 -7.09 -17.49 6.14
CA ARG A 432 -6.84 -16.39 7.10
C ARG A 432 -8.03 -15.43 7.07
N PHE A 433 -8.61 -15.13 8.22
CA PHE A 433 -9.74 -14.22 8.36
C PHE A 433 -9.37 -13.04 9.24
N LEU A 434 -9.21 -11.88 8.61
CA LEU A 434 -8.62 -10.68 9.17
C LEU A 434 -9.72 -9.73 9.62
N ILE A 435 -9.56 -9.17 10.81
CA ILE A 435 -10.55 -8.30 11.41
C ILE A 435 -9.91 -6.95 11.69
N ALA A 436 -10.15 -5.99 10.80
CA ALA A 436 -9.66 -4.62 10.89
C ALA A 436 -10.24 -3.87 12.10
N GLU A 437 -9.52 -2.85 12.59
CA GLU A 437 -9.91 -2.04 13.75
C GLU A 437 -10.31 -2.89 14.98
N SER A 438 -9.48 -3.87 15.33
CA SER A 438 -9.75 -4.78 16.47
C SER A 438 -9.32 -4.17 17.81
N GLU A 439 -10.26 -3.55 18.52
CA GLU A 439 -9.99 -2.89 19.81
C GLU A 439 -10.49 -3.67 21.03
N ASN A 440 -11.41 -4.62 20.83
CA ASN A 440 -12.00 -5.40 21.91
C ASN A 440 -11.97 -6.93 21.66
N PRO A 441 -11.49 -7.75 22.62
CA PRO A 441 -11.46 -9.21 22.51
C PRO A 441 -12.82 -9.86 22.18
N ALA A 442 -13.93 -9.23 22.55
CA ALA A 442 -15.28 -9.73 22.27
C ALA A 442 -15.55 -9.84 20.78
N THR A 443 -14.91 -8.99 19.97
CA THR A 443 -14.96 -9.07 18.50
C THR A 443 -14.43 -10.41 18.00
N ILE A 444 -13.31 -10.89 18.56
CA ILE A 444 -12.68 -12.15 18.14
C ILE A 444 -13.49 -13.35 18.63
N MET A 445 -14.02 -13.29 19.85
CA MET A 445 -14.93 -14.31 20.35
C MET A 445 -16.25 -14.37 19.57
N GLY A 446 -16.75 -13.22 19.09
CA GLY A 446 -17.88 -13.14 18.17
C GLY A 446 -17.59 -13.81 16.82
N ALA A 447 -16.42 -13.54 16.24
CA ALA A 447 -15.99 -14.21 15.01
C ALA A 447 -15.83 -15.72 15.21
N LEU A 448 -15.28 -16.16 16.35
CA LEU A 448 -15.16 -17.57 16.71
C LEU A 448 -16.52 -18.25 16.87
N PHE A 449 -17.50 -17.57 17.47
CA PHE A 449 -18.88 -18.04 17.54
C PHE A 449 -19.44 -18.32 16.14
N ILE A 450 -19.31 -17.37 15.20
CA ILE A 450 -19.82 -17.52 13.83
C ILE A 450 -19.06 -18.62 13.07
N ALA A 451 -17.73 -18.71 13.25
CA ALA A 451 -16.91 -19.75 12.64
C ALA A 451 -17.31 -21.16 13.10
N ARG A 452 -17.64 -21.33 14.39
CA ARG A 452 -18.18 -22.60 14.91
C ARG A 452 -19.61 -22.84 14.46
N GLN A 453 -20.44 -21.81 14.41
CA GLN A 453 -21.82 -21.91 13.90
C GLN A 453 -21.85 -22.46 12.48
N PHE A 454 -20.89 -22.11 11.62
CA PHE A 454 -20.82 -22.63 10.26
C PHE A 454 -19.81 -23.79 10.06
N GLY A 455 -19.26 -24.32 11.15
CA GLY A 455 -18.40 -25.52 11.11
C GLY A 455 -17.08 -25.33 10.38
N VAL A 456 -16.48 -24.13 10.46
CA VAL A 456 -15.20 -23.80 9.79
C VAL A 456 -14.08 -23.40 10.76
N ALA A 457 -14.34 -23.46 12.07
CA ALA A 457 -13.38 -23.02 13.09
C ALA A 457 -12.06 -23.82 13.08
N ASP A 458 -12.05 -25.06 12.61
CA ASP A 458 -10.86 -25.90 12.48
C ASP A 458 -9.99 -25.52 11.27
N ARG A 459 -10.49 -24.68 10.35
CA ARG A 459 -9.82 -24.29 9.09
C ARG A 459 -9.67 -22.79 8.90
N VAL A 460 -10.33 -21.97 9.71
CA VAL A 460 -10.27 -20.51 9.61
C VAL A 460 -9.40 -19.95 10.73
N ASP A 461 -8.33 -19.27 10.36
CA ASP A 461 -7.47 -18.56 11.31
C ASP A 461 -7.94 -17.11 11.51
N LEU A 462 -8.51 -16.82 12.68
CA LEU A 462 -8.96 -15.49 13.07
C LEU A 462 -7.76 -14.63 13.46
N SER A 463 -7.64 -13.46 12.84
CA SER A 463 -6.48 -12.58 12.99
C SER A 463 -6.93 -11.15 13.27
N PRO A 464 -6.92 -10.68 14.53
CA PRO A 464 -7.12 -9.26 14.85
C PRO A 464 -6.03 -8.40 14.20
N LEU A 465 -6.42 -7.24 13.68
CA LEU A 465 -5.50 -6.19 13.22
C LEU A 465 -5.43 -5.05 14.23
N PHE A 466 -4.24 -4.82 14.76
CA PHE A 466 -3.91 -3.68 15.61
C PHE A 466 -3.34 -2.53 14.77
N GLU A 467 -4.14 -1.49 14.61
CA GLU A 467 -3.81 -0.31 13.78
C GLU A 467 -4.32 1.02 14.34
N THR A 468 -5.12 1.00 15.41
CA THR A 468 -5.65 2.19 16.08
C THR A 468 -4.81 2.53 17.31
N PRO A 469 -4.78 3.81 17.76
CA PRO A 469 -4.04 4.18 18.98
C PRO A 469 -4.40 3.32 20.20
N ASP A 470 -5.70 3.06 20.42
CA ASP A 470 -6.16 2.25 21.55
C ASP A 470 -5.71 0.79 21.44
N ALA A 471 -5.75 0.21 20.22
CA ALA A 471 -5.25 -1.14 19.97
C ALA A 471 -3.73 -1.25 20.20
N LEU A 472 -2.95 -0.23 19.83
CA LEU A 472 -1.50 -0.22 20.06
C LEU A 472 -1.14 -0.06 21.55
N GLU A 473 -1.99 0.62 22.30
CA GLU A 473 -1.79 0.81 23.74
C GLU A 473 -2.15 -0.44 24.53
N ARG A 474 -3.22 -1.14 24.15
CA ARG A 474 -3.80 -2.25 24.92
C ARG A 474 -3.68 -3.63 24.26
N GLY A 475 -3.01 -3.74 23.12
CA GLY A 475 -2.93 -4.97 22.32
C GLY A 475 -2.36 -6.17 23.07
N ASP A 476 -1.42 -5.96 23.99
CA ASP A 476 -0.91 -7.01 24.87
C ASP A 476 -2.01 -7.55 25.80
N ARG A 477 -2.72 -6.66 26.51
CA ARG A 477 -3.82 -7.03 27.41
C ARG A 477 -5.01 -7.63 26.65
N PHE A 478 -5.25 -7.19 25.42
CA PHE A 478 -6.26 -7.76 24.54
C PHE A 478 -5.98 -9.26 24.32
N VAL A 479 -4.73 -9.61 24.00
CA VAL A 479 -4.34 -11.00 23.74
C VAL A 479 -4.30 -11.81 25.02
N GLU A 480 -3.74 -11.27 26.11
CA GLU A 480 -3.78 -11.92 27.43
C GLU A 480 -5.20 -12.31 27.81
N ARG A 481 -6.17 -11.42 27.55
CA ARG A 481 -7.57 -11.68 27.88
C ARG A 481 -8.21 -12.78 27.02
N LEU A 482 -7.78 -12.94 25.76
CA LEU A 482 -8.23 -14.03 24.90
C LEU A 482 -7.65 -15.38 25.36
N ILE A 483 -6.36 -15.43 25.68
CA ILE A 483 -5.68 -16.67 26.10
C ILE A 483 -5.95 -17.05 27.57
N GLU A 484 -6.71 -16.25 28.31
CA GLU A 484 -7.32 -16.66 29.58
C GLU A 484 -8.60 -17.50 29.39
N ASP A 485 -9.21 -17.50 28.20
CA ASP A 485 -10.47 -18.18 27.92
C ASP A 485 -10.25 -19.60 27.36
N PRO A 486 -10.72 -20.67 28.02
CA PRO A 486 -10.49 -22.05 27.57
C PRO A 486 -11.05 -22.36 26.18
N SER A 487 -12.15 -21.71 25.77
CA SER A 487 -12.73 -21.92 24.45
C SER A 487 -11.84 -21.36 23.35
N PHE A 488 -11.15 -20.24 23.61
CA PHE A 488 -10.19 -19.66 22.68
C PHE A 488 -8.87 -20.46 22.66
N ILE A 489 -8.36 -20.89 23.83
CA ILE A 489 -7.19 -21.79 23.93
C ILE A 489 -7.40 -23.05 23.08
N SER A 490 -8.55 -23.73 23.26
CA SER A 490 -8.88 -24.94 22.50
C SER A 490 -8.90 -24.68 20.99
N TYR A 491 -9.42 -23.52 20.56
CA TYR A 491 -9.41 -23.13 19.16
C TYR A 491 -7.99 -22.93 18.62
N VAL A 492 -7.12 -22.17 19.31
CA VAL A 492 -5.75 -21.93 18.84
C VAL A 492 -4.89 -23.19 18.87
N GLN A 493 -5.14 -24.11 19.82
CA GLN A 493 -4.51 -25.44 19.85
C GLN A 493 -4.91 -26.28 18.63
N GLU A 494 -6.20 -26.33 18.30
CA GLU A 494 -6.69 -27.03 17.11
C GLU A 494 -6.12 -26.45 15.80
N ARG A 495 -5.96 -25.13 15.74
CA ARG A 495 -5.31 -24.44 14.62
C ARG A 495 -3.78 -24.58 14.59
N GLY A 496 -3.17 -24.90 15.73
CA GLY A 496 -1.73 -24.94 15.96
C GLY A 496 -1.05 -23.57 15.98
N ARG A 497 -1.83 -22.46 16.02
CA ARG A 497 -1.29 -21.10 15.91
C ARG A 497 -2.21 -20.02 16.49
N LEU A 498 -1.61 -18.99 17.08
CA LEU A 498 -2.23 -17.70 17.40
C LEU A 498 -1.76 -16.68 16.38
N CYS A 499 -2.70 -15.94 15.78
CA CYS A 499 -2.39 -15.11 14.61
C CYS A 499 -2.76 -13.67 14.87
N LEU A 500 -1.81 -12.76 14.63
CA LEU A 500 -1.97 -11.34 14.88
C LEU A 500 -1.49 -10.54 13.68
N GLN A 501 -2.21 -9.47 13.35
CA GLN A 501 -1.83 -8.54 12.30
C GLN A 501 -1.53 -7.15 12.88
N PHE A 502 -0.52 -6.48 12.31
CA PHE A 502 -0.10 -5.15 12.72
C PHE A 502 -0.07 -4.18 11.52
N GLY A 503 -0.75 -3.04 11.63
CA GLY A 503 -0.87 -2.04 10.57
C GLY A 503 0.05 -0.86 10.79
N PHE A 504 1.24 -0.83 10.17
CA PHE A 504 2.25 0.21 10.44
C PHE A 504 1.84 1.57 9.86
N SER A 505 1.26 1.58 8.64
CA SER A 505 0.88 2.83 7.97
C SER A 505 -0.31 3.51 8.64
N ASP A 506 -1.35 2.75 9.01
CA ASP A 506 -2.51 3.27 9.71
C ASP A 506 -2.17 3.70 11.15
N SER A 507 -1.34 2.93 11.86
CA SER A 507 -0.81 3.31 13.17
C SER A 507 0.02 4.59 13.10
N GLY A 508 0.98 4.63 12.17
CA GLY A 508 1.94 5.72 12.05
C GLY A 508 1.32 7.05 11.66
N ARG A 509 0.15 7.02 11.02
CA ARG A 509 -0.65 8.20 10.71
C ARG A 509 -1.11 8.97 11.96
N PHE A 510 -1.32 8.27 13.07
CA PHE A 510 -1.79 8.86 14.33
C PHE A 510 -0.66 9.15 15.31
N SER A 511 0.31 8.24 15.44
CA SER A 511 1.35 8.32 16.47
C SER A 511 2.76 8.62 15.96
N SER A 512 2.95 8.78 14.64
CA SER A 512 4.20 8.60 13.89
C SER A 512 4.56 7.14 13.63
N GLN A 513 5.18 6.86 12.49
CA GLN A 513 5.69 5.51 12.16
C GLN A 513 6.75 4.99 13.14
N PRO A 514 7.76 5.77 13.56
CA PRO A 514 8.72 5.33 14.57
C PRO A 514 8.06 4.97 15.91
N ALA A 515 7.12 5.77 16.40
CA ALA A 515 6.42 5.42 17.65
C ALA A 515 5.51 4.20 17.46
N ALA A 516 4.85 4.08 16.31
CA ALA A 516 4.07 2.88 15.98
C ALA A 516 4.94 1.62 15.98
N ASP A 517 6.14 1.67 15.39
CA ASP A 517 7.11 0.58 15.38
C ASP A 517 7.51 0.14 16.80
N MET A 518 7.80 1.12 17.68
CA MET A 518 8.10 0.84 19.09
C MET A 518 6.92 0.21 19.83
N ALA A 519 5.68 0.65 19.55
CA ALA A 519 4.48 0.10 20.16
C ALA A 519 4.19 -1.33 19.69
N ILE A 520 4.32 -1.58 18.38
CA ILE A 520 4.15 -2.89 17.76
C ILE A 520 5.20 -3.87 18.31
N GLU A 521 6.48 -3.47 18.37
CA GLU A 521 7.55 -4.27 18.96
C GLU A 521 7.26 -4.62 20.43
N ARG A 522 6.74 -3.67 21.22
CA ARG A 522 6.31 -3.95 22.60
C ARG A 522 5.25 -5.05 22.61
N ILE A 523 4.23 -4.97 21.75
CA ILE A 523 3.15 -5.97 21.70
C ILE A 523 3.72 -7.34 21.31
N HIS A 524 4.58 -7.43 20.30
CA HIS A 524 5.22 -8.70 19.92
C HIS A 524 5.88 -9.38 21.12
N ASN A 525 6.70 -8.63 21.87
CA ASN A 525 7.44 -9.15 23.01
C ASN A 525 6.52 -9.54 24.18
N LEU A 526 5.48 -8.74 24.48
CA LEU A 526 4.55 -9.02 25.57
C LEU A 526 3.65 -10.21 25.26
N VAL A 527 3.14 -10.32 24.02
CA VAL A 527 2.37 -11.49 23.58
C VAL A 527 3.22 -12.74 23.64
N GLY A 528 4.45 -12.70 23.11
CA GLY A 528 5.34 -13.86 23.17
C GLY A 528 5.67 -14.28 24.60
N ALA A 529 5.85 -13.33 25.51
CA ALA A 529 6.06 -13.59 26.93
C ALA A 529 4.80 -14.11 27.65
N ALA A 530 3.61 -13.72 27.20
CA ALA A 530 2.34 -14.24 27.71
C ALA A 530 2.16 -15.69 27.26
N MET A 531 2.28 -15.97 25.96
CA MET A 531 2.18 -17.33 25.41
C MET A 531 3.16 -18.30 26.06
N SER A 532 4.42 -17.91 26.25
CA SER A 532 5.44 -18.78 26.85
C SER A 532 5.20 -19.13 28.33
N LYS A 533 4.23 -18.49 29.00
CA LYS A 533 3.86 -18.79 30.39
C LYS A 533 2.62 -19.69 30.48
N HIS A 534 1.98 -19.99 29.37
CA HIS A 534 0.80 -20.85 29.31
C HIS A 534 1.20 -22.23 28.79
N ASP A 535 1.17 -23.23 29.68
CA ASP A 535 1.52 -24.62 29.33
C ASP A 535 0.65 -25.18 28.19
N ASP A 536 -0.62 -24.77 28.13
CA ASP A 536 -1.55 -25.15 27.06
C ASP A 536 -1.14 -24.61 25.66
N LEU A 537 -0.20 -23.66 25.59
CA LEU A 537 0.25 -23.01 24.35
C LEU A 537 1.67 -23.40 23.94
N GLU A 538 2.31 -24.38 24.60
CA GLU A 538 3.70 -24.79 24.32
C GLU A 538 3.95 -25.15 22.84
N ASN A 539 2.97 -25.78 22.19
CA ASN A 539 3.06 -26.21 20.78
C ASN A 539 2.29 -25.28 19.81
N VAL A 540 1.87 -24.10 20.26
CA VAL A 540 1.11 -23.13 19.46
C VAL A 540 2.07 -22.07 18.91
N GLU A 541 2.10 -21.93 17.59
CA GLU A 541 2.96 -20.94 16.94
C GLU A 541 2.37 -19.53 17.03
N LEU A 542 3.22 -18.52 17.23
CA LEU A 542 2.83 -17.13 17.07
C LEU A 542 3.02 -16.69 15.61
N LEU A 543 1.94 -16.46 14.88
CA LEU A 543 1.99 -15.85 13.56
C LEU A 543 1.87 -14.33 13.68
N VAL A 544 2.93 -13.63 13.30
CA VAL A 544 3.00 -12.17 13.25
C VAL A 544 2.91 -11.75 11.80
N PHE A 545 1.82 -11.08 11.44
CA PHE A 545 1.63 -10.57 10.10
C PHE A 545 1.72 -9.04 10.05
N ASN A 546 2.82 -8.54 9.48
CA ASN A 546 3.14 -7.13 9.41
C ASN A 546 2.67 -6.51 8.09
N THR A 547 1.63 -5.67 8.18
CA THR A 547 1.14 -4.85 7.06
C THR A 547 1.76 -3.46 7.09
N HIS A 548 2.96 -3.37 6.54
CA HIS A 548 3.68 -2.10 6.42
C HIS A 548 3.54 -1.46 5.04
N GLY A 549 3.28 -2.28 4.02
CA GLY A 549 3.32 -1.86 2.63
C GLY A 549 4.73 -1.71 2.13
N GLU A 550 5.13 -0.46 1.98
CA GLU A 550 6.47 -0.04 1.62
C GLU A 550 6.86 1.12 2.57
N SER A 551 6.46 1.16 3.85
CA SER A 551 6.76 2.31 4.73
C SER A 551 8.28 2.50 4.90
N MET A 552 8.89 3.66 4.67
CA MET A 552 8.77 4.93 5.38
C MET A 552 7.74 5.88 4.74
N GLY A 553 6.64 6.14 5.44
CA GLY A 553 5.52 6.99 4.99
C GLY A 553 5.00 6.67 3.59
N ARG A 554 5.01 5.36 3.29
CA ARG A 554 4.96 4.60 2.02
C ARG A 554 5.58 5.23 0.78
N GLY A 555 6.78 5.76 1.04
CA GLY A 555 7.85 5.97 0.08
C GLY A 555 9.03 4.99 0.24
N ALA A 556 8.77 3.68 0.30
CA ALA A 556 9.74 2.59 0.51
C ALA A 556 10.57 2.65 1.82
N PHE A 557 10.79 1.50 2.46
CA PHE A 557 11.75 1.45 3.57
C PHE A 557 13.18 1.73 3.05
N PRO A 558 13.96 2.63 3.68
CA PRO A 558 15.31 2.94 3.22
C PRO A 558 16.31 1.80 3.50
N GLY A 559 17.35 1.68 2.68
CA GLY A 559 18.36 0.63 2.82
C GLY A 559 17.99 -0.69 2.10
N LYS A 560 18.58 -1.80 2.56
CA LYS A 560 18.45 -3.15 1.96
C LYS A 560 17.24 -3.90 2.54
N PHE A 561 16.91 -5.06 1.95
CA PHE A 561 15.84 -5.93 2.45
C PHE A 561 16.01 -6.34 3.91
N LYS A 562 17.25 -6.60 4.35
CA LYS A 562 17.53 -6.90 5.77
C LYS A 562 17.04 -5.79 6.69
N ASP A 563 17.32 -4.53 6.36
CA ASP A 563 16.91 -3.38 7.17
C ASP A 563 15.38 -3.27 7.23
N ARG A 564 14.70 -3.50 6.11
CA ARG A 564 13.23 -3.60 6.04
C ARG A 564 12.71 -4.71 6.95
N PHE A 565 13.25 -5.91 6.87
CA PHE A 565 12.75 -7.04 7.68
C PHE A 565 13.04 -6.88 9.17
N ASP A 566 14.18 -6.30 9.53
CA ASP A 566 14.55 -5.99 10.91
C ASP A 566 13.72 -4.84 11.50
N HIS A 567 13.16 -3.96 10.66
CA HIS A 567 12.14 -3.01 11.10
C HIS A 567 10.83 -3.72 11.45
N LEU A 568 10.36 -4.65 10.61
CA LEU A 568 9.07 -5.33 10.82
C LEU A 568 9.09 -6.29 12.01
N LEU A 569 10.19 -7.04 12.16
CA LEU A 569 10.38 -7.96 13.28
C LEU A 569 11.82 -7.86 13.79
N THR A 570 11.98 -7.07 14.84
CA THR A 570 13.31 -6.66 15.32
C THR A 570 14.21 -7.85 15.69
N PRO A 571 15.54 -7.74 15.48
CA PRO A 571 16.49 -8.74 15.94
C PRO A 571 16.32 -9.06 17.44
N TRP A 572 15.98 -8.04 18.24
CA TRP A 572 15.63 -8.19 19.65
C TRP A 572 14.43 -9.11 19.86
N THR A 573 13.30 -8.84 19.20
CA THR A 573 12.10 -9.68 19.29
C THR A 573 12.38 -11.11 18.86
N ARG A 574 13.10 -11.32 17.76
CA ARG A 574 13.50 -12.66 17.29
C ARG A 574 14.34 -13.39 18.34
N ALA A 575 15.29 -12.71 18.96
CA ALA A 575 16.11 -13.27 20.04
C ALA A 575 15.29 -13.57 21.30
N GLN A 576 14.32 -12.72 21.63
CA GLN A 576 13.42 -12.94 22.77
C GLN A 576 12.50 -14.14 22.57
N PHE A 577 12.03 -14.39 21.34
CA PHE A 577 11.26 -15.59 21.00
C PHE A 577 12.14 -16.84 21.07
N ALA A 578 13.35 -16.79 20.51
CA ALA A 578 14.31 -17.89 20.58
C ALA A 578 14.67 -18.28 22.03
N GLN A 579 14.94 -17.30 22.91
CA GLN A 579 15.22 -17.55 24.33
C GLN A 579 14.06 -18.21 25.09
N LYS A 580 12.83 -18.05 24.60
CA LYS A 580 11.61 -18.63 25.18
C LYS A 580 11.17 -19.91 24.48
N ASN A 581 11.95 -20.39 23.50
CA ASN A 581 11.58 -21.49 22.61
C ASN A 581 10.19 -21.31 21.96
N LEU A 582 9.79 -20.06 21.70
CA LEU A 582 8.48 -19.77 21.09
C LEU A 582 8.60 -19.92 19.57
N PRO A 583 7.94 -20.91 18.95
CA PRO A 583 7.88 -20.98 17.50
C PRO A 583 7.03 -19.84 16.95
N PHE A 584 7.50 -19.19 15.89
CA PHE A 584 6.78 -18.09 15.27
C PHE A 584 6.87 -18.13 13.74
N ILE A 585 5.87 -17.54 13.08
CA ILE A 585 5.82 -17.34 11.63
C ILE A 585 5.81 -15.83 11.39
N HIS A 586 6.68 -15.34 10.53
CA HIS A 586 6.71 -13.93 10.14
C HIS A 586 6.14 -13.73 8.74
N GLU A 587 4.96 -13.14 8.65
CA GLU A 587 4.36 -12.75 7.39
C GLU A 587 4.51 -11.24 7.16
N PHE A 588 4.71 -10.82 5.92
CA PHE A 588 4.78 -9.39 5.57
C PHE A 588 4.17 -9.10 4.20
N SER A 589 3.62 -7.89 4.06
CA SER A 589 2.85 -7.52 2.89
C SER A 589 3.68 -6.86 1.77
N PHE A 590 3.33 -7.17 0.52
CA PHE A 590 3.71 -6.44 -0.69
C PHE A 590 2.43 -5.88 -1.32
N GLN A 591 2.36 -4.57 -1.47
CA GLN A 591 1.09 -3.88 -1.64
C GLN A 591 0.97 -3.13 -2.96
N GLY A 592 0.00 -3.53 -3.79
CA GLY A 592 -0.37 -2.91 -5.06
C GLY A 592 0.79 -2.77 -6.05
N GLY A 593 0.68 -1.79 -6.96
CA GLY A 593 1.61 -1.57 -8.07
C GLY A 593 3.08 -1.58 -7.65
N ASP A 594 3.45 -0.83 -6.61
CA ASP A 594 4.85 -0.76 -6.14
C ASP A 594 5.33 -2.09 -5.52
N GLY A 595 4.50 -2.73 -4.67
CA GLY A 595 4.88 -3.99 -4.03
C GLY A 595 5.01 -5.15 -5.03
N PHE A 596 4.20 -5.14 -6.10
CA PHE A 596 4.22 -6.18 -7.13
C PHE A 596 5.48 -6.11 -7.99
N MET A 597 6.16 -4.96 -8.09
CA MET A 597 7.42 -4.80 -8.83
C MET A 597 8.53 -5.73 -8.33
N HIS A 598 8.52 -6.08 -7.04
CA HIS A 598 9.46 -7.05 -6.46
C HIS A 598 9.27 -8.49 -6.97
N PHE A 599 8.21 -8.74 -7.75
CA PHE A 599 7.82 -10.03 -8.30
C PHE A 599 7.37 -9.96 -9.78
N ASP A 600 7.45 -8.81 -10.43
CA ASP A 600 6.93 -8.60 -11.80
C ASP A 600 7.79 -9.33 -12.86
N ALA A 601 9.07 -9.59 -12.52
CA ALA A 601 9.97 -10.48 -13.26
C ALA A 601 10.50 -11.63 -12.37
N LEU A 602 10.96 -12.72 -13.00
CA LEU A 602 11.51 -13.88 -12.28
C LEU A 602 12.77 -13.51 -11.49
N GLU A 603 13.65 -12.67 -12.05
CA GLU A 603 14.89 -12.24 -11.40
C GLU A 603 14.61 -11.40 -10.14
N THR A 604 13.63 -10.49 -10.21
CA THR A 604 13.17 -9.73 -9.04
C THR A 604 12.54 -10.64 -8.00
N ALA A 605 11.69 -11.58 -8.41
CA ALA A 605 11.03 -12.54 -7.49
C ALA A 605 12.06 -13.44 -6.78
N LYS A 606 13.02 -13.98 -7.54
CA LYS A 606 14.13 -14.79 -7.01
C LYS A 606 14.96 -13.99 -6.03
N SER A 607 15.36 -12.78 -6.41
CA SER A 607 16.12 -11.91 -5.51
C SER A 607 15.34 -11.65 -4.22
N THR A 608 14.05 -11.32 -4.29
CA THR A 608 13.23 -11.06 -3.09
C THR A 608 13.14 -12.29 -2.18
N LEU A 609 12.82 -13.46 -2.73
CA LEU A 609 12.63 -14.66 -1.93
C LEU A 609 13.94 -15.23 -1.36
N LEU A 610 15.09 -15.01 -2.02
CA LEU A 610 16.40 -15.31 -1.45
C LEU A 610 16.64 -14.47 -0.18
N GLU A 611 16.37 -13.16 -0.22
CA GLU A 611 16.50 -12.30 0.97
C GLU A 611 15.55 -12.73 2.10
N VAL A 612 14.33 -13.16 1.76
CA VAL A 612 13.39 -13.72 2.74
C VAL A 612 13.95 -14.99 3.38
N ALA A 613 14.45 -15.94 2.58
CA ALA A 613 15.02 -17.19 3.07
C ALA A 613 16.24 -16.93 3.97
N ILE A 614 17.15 -16.05 3.53
CA ILE A 614 18.34 -15.65 4.28
C ILE A 614 17.95 -15.02 5.63
N HIS A 615 17.02 -14.05 5.64
CA HIS A 615 16.59 -13.40 6.88
C HIS A 615 15.95 -14.38 7.86
N THR A 616 15.13 -15.29 7.33
CA THR A 616 14.42 -16.32 8.10
C THR A 616 15.40 -17.26 8.81
N LEU A 617 16.45 -17.72 8.10
CA LEU A 617 17.39 -18.73 8.59
C LEU A 617 18.59 -18.15 9.34
N SER A 618 18.94 -16.88 9.10
CA SER A 618 20.06 -16.22 9.77
C SER A 618 19.78 -15.99 11.25
N GLU A 619 20.78 -16.18 12.10
CA GLU A 619 20.71 -15.76 13.50
C GLU A 619 20.55 -14.22 13.58
N PRO A 620 19.70 -13.70 14.47
CA PRO A 620 19.48 -12.27 14.59
C PRO A 620 20.76 -11.57 15.11
N ASP A 621 21.22 -10.53 14.41
CA ASP A 621 22.27 -9.64 14.92
C ASP A 621 21.68 -8.73 16.00
N VAL A 622 21.76 -9.19 17.25
CA VAL A 622 21.21 -8.50 18.42
C VAL A 622 22.32 -8.18 19.42
N ASP A 623 22.27 -6.95 19.94
CA ASP A 623 23.01 -6.59 21.15
C ASP A 623 22.04 -6.71 22.35
N LEU A 624 22.21 -7.76 23.15
CA LEU A 624 21.38 -7.98 24.34
C LEU A 624 21.59 -6.90 25.42
N GLU A 625 22.70 -6.18 25.34
CA GLU A 625 23.07 -5.12 26.26
C GLU A 625 22.75 -3.72 25.70
N ASP A 626 22.03 -3.65 24.57
CA ASP A 626 21.73 -2.41 23.86
C ASP A 626 21.07 -1.38 24.81
N PRO A 627 21.63 -0.16 24.93
CA PRO A 627 21.14 0.88 25.81
C PRO A 627 19.65 1.22 25.64
N PHE A 628 19.09 1.06 24.44
CA PHE A 628 17.66 1.33 24.19
C PHE A 628 16.74 0.46 25.04
N TYR A 629 17.08 -0.82 25.26
CA TYR A 629 16.27 -1.73 26.08
C TYR A 629 16.62 -1.67 27.57
N LYS A 630 17.86 -1.29 27.90
CA LYS A 630 18.32 -1.12 29.29
C LYS A 630 17.85 0.18 29.93
N ARG A 631 17.96 1.30 29.21
CA ARG A 631 17.57 2.64 29.65
C ARG A 631 16.12 2.94 29.28
N ARG A 632 15.22 2.12 29.84
CA ARG A 632 13.77 2.22 29.61
C ARG A 632 13.21 3.57 30.01
N ASP A 633 13.83 4.25 30.97
CA ASP A 633 13.51 5.63 31.32
C ASP A 633 13.59 6.53 30.08
N ILE A 634 14.70 6.47 29.34
CA ILE A 634 14.91 7.34 28.17
C ILE A 634 14.06 6.91 26.98
N SER A 635 14.08 5.63 26.62
CA SER A 635 13.40 5.16 25.40
C SER A 635 11.88 5.28 25.50
N TRP A 636 11.28 5.04 26.68
CA TRP A 636 9.84 5.22 26.86
C TRP A 636 9.42 6.67 26.99
N ASP A 637 10.22 7.54 27.61
CA ASP A 637 9.91 8.97 27.69
C ASP A 637 9.98 9.61 26.29
N PHE A 638 10.96 9.21 25.48
CA PHE A 638 11.04 9.58 24.07
C PHE A 638 9.81 9.10 23.27
N TYR A 639 9.43 7.81 23.40
CA TYR A 639 8.24 7.27 22.77
C TYR A 639 6.97 8.06 23.12
N ARG A 640 6.74 8.29 24.42
CA ARG A 640 5.54 9.00 24.90
C ARG A 640 5.49 10.42 24.34
N SER A 641 6.62 11.12 24.40
CA SER A 641 6.71 12.50 23.90
C SER A 641 6.51 12.58 22.39
N LEU A 642 7.04 11.63 21.62
CA LEU A 642 6.87 11.57 20.16
C LEU A 642 5.41 11.27 19.77
N ARG A 643 4.79 10.31 20.47
CA ARG A 643 3.37 9.97 20.31
C ARG A 643 2.48 11.17 20.64
N GLU A 644 2.66 11.78 21.81
CA GLU A 644 1.87 12.93 22.28
C GLU A 644 1.97 14.12 21.32
N TRP A 645 3.15 14.38 20.75
CA TRP A 645 3.33 15.43 19.74
C TRP A 645 2.45 15.19 18.51
N HIS A 646 2.36 13.94 18.03
CA HIS A 646 1.54 13.59 16.86
C HIS A 646 0.04 13.58 17.17
N GLU A 647 -0.35 13.09 18.35
CA GLU A 647 -1.74 13.14 18.80
C GLU A 647 -2.22 14.60 18.92
N THR A 648 -1.40 15.47 19.51
CA THR A 648 -1.68 16.92 19.60
C THR A 648 -1.77 17.56 18.22
N LEU A 649 -0.90 17.17 17.28
CA LEU A 649 -0.99 17.65 15.91
C LEU A 649 -2.28 17.20 15.23
N PHE A 650 -2.71 15.97 15.46
CA PHE A 650 -3.94 15.42 14.87
C PHE A 650 -5.19 16.14 15.39
N GLU A 651 -5.16 16.64 16.62
CA GLU A 651 -6.22 17.48 17.22
C GLU A 651 -6.16 18.95 16.79
N ASN A 652 -5.03 19.40 16.22
CA ASN A 652 -4.86 20.78 15.77
C ASN A 652 -5.71 21.09 14.53
N LYS A 653 -6.60 22.08 14.62
CA LYS A 653 -7.46 22.53 13.50
C LYS A 653 -6.71 22.98 12.24
N ASP A 654 -5.50 23.50 12.38
CA ASP A 654 -4.70 23.98 11.25
C ASP A 654 -4.16 22.80 10.41
N TYR A 655 -4.00 21.60 10.99
CA TYR A 655 -3.49 20.42 10.29
C TYR A 655 -4.44 19.89 9.19
N PRO A 656 -5.72 19.55 9.47
CA PRO A 656 -6.66 19.17 8.42
C PRO A 656 -6.89 20.31 7.42
N ALA A 657 -6.94 21.56 7.87
CA ALA A 657 -7.11 22.72 6.98
C ALA A 657 -5.94 22.89 5.99
N ALA A 658 -4.70 22.59 6.42
CA ALA A 658 -3.52 22.64 5.57
C ALA A 658 -3.48 21.51 4.53
N LEU A 659 -4.02 20.33 4.85
CA LEU A 659 -3.95 19.16 3.97
C LEU A 659 -5.15 19.02 3.03
N LEU A 660 -6.36 19.32 3.50
CA LEU A 660 -7.60 18.93 2.81
C LEU A 660 -8.12 19.96 1.80
N GLU A 661 -7.65 21.21 1.85
CA GLU A 661 -8.15 22.26 0.94
C GLU A 661 -7.91 21.90 -0.52
N PHE A 662 -6.68 21.54 -0.88
CA PHE A 662 -6.30 21.20 -2.26
C PHE A 662 -5.52 19.90 -2.39
N GLY A 663 -5.02 19.35 -1.28
CA GLY A 663 -4.23 18.12 -1.28
C GLY A 663 -4.94 16.94 -1.97
N PRO A 664 -6.24 16.68 -1.72
CA PRO A 664 -6.97 15.62 -2.41
C PRO A 664 -7.00 15.76 -3.94
N GLY A 665 -7.03 17.00 -4.47
CA GLY A 665 -7.03 17.25 -5.91
C GLY A 665 -5.64 17.12 -6.57
N LEU A 666 -4.56 16.98 -5.80
CA LEU A 666 -3.26 16.57 -6.33
C LEU A 666 -3.21 15.08 -6.67
N LEU A 667 -4.09 14.27 -6.08
CA LEU A 667 -4.06 12.82 -6.23
C LEU A 667 -4.95 12.37 -7.38
N PHE A 668 -4.55 11.29 -8.04
CA PHE A 668 -5.38 10.55 -8.99
C PHE A 668 -5.75 9.18 -8.42
N LYS A 669 -6.69 8.49 -9.07
CA LYS A 669 -7.09 7.13 -8.69
C LYS A 669 -5.93 6.17 -8.97
N SER A 670 -5.32 5.64 -7.91
CA SER A 670 -4.17 4.70 -7.97
C SER A 670 -4.54 3.26 -7.63
N GLY A 671 -5.83 2.91 -7.65
CA GLY A 671 -6.33 1.54 -7.46
C GLY A 671 -7.85 1.46 -7.54
N SER A 672 -8.40 0.25 -7.50
CA SER A 672 -9.83 -0.01 -7.68
C SER A 672 -10.68 0.52 -6.52
N ARG A 673 -10.11 0.57 -5.32
CA ARG A 673 -10.75 1.05 -4.08
C ARG A 673 -10.88 2.58 -4.07
N LYS A 674 -12.06 3.10 -3.67
CA LYS A 674 -12.26 4.54 -3.45
C LYS A 674 -11.33 5.08 -2.34
N SER A 675 -10.81 6.30 -2.53
CA SER A 675 -9.85 6.95 -1.63
C SER A 675 -10.44 7.44 -0.30
N ARG A 676 -11.75 7.73 -0.26
CA ARG A 676 -12.48 8.15 0.95
C ARG A 676 -13.43 7.06 1.46
N ARG A 677 -13.63 6.98 2.78
CA ARG A 677 -14.67 6.15 3.39
C ARG A 677 -16.04 6.69 2.96
N GLN A 678 -16.96 5.82 2.52
CA GLN A 678 -18.32 6.21 2.16
C GLN A 678 -19.06 6.62 3.43
N THR A 679 -19.10 7.92 3.70
CA THR A 679 -19.94 8.54 4.73
C THR A 679 -20.63 9.70 4.02
N GLY A 680 -21.96 9.77 4.09
CA GLY A 680 -22.79 10.66 3.25
C GLY A 680 -22.67 12.16 3.55
N ALA A 681 -21.54 12.65 4.08
CA ALA A 681 -21.33 14.05 4.44
C ALA A 681 -20.36 14.76 3.49
N SER A 682 -20.46 16.09 3.44
CA SER A 682 -19.71 16.94 2.51
C SER A 682 -18.22 17.01 2.86
N ALA A 683 -17.38 17.36 1.87
CA ALA A 683 -15.91 17.34 1.97
C ALA A 683 -15.29 18.19 3.11
N GLY A 684 -16.06 19.11 3.72
CA GLY A 684 -15.64 19.93 4.86
C GLY A 684 -16.16 19.44 6.23
N GLU A 685 -17.14 18.54 6.29
CA GLU A 685 -17.74 18.05 7.55
C GLU A 685 -17.04 16.80 8.10
N LEU A 686 -16.31 16.08 7.25
CA LEU A 686 -15.60 14.86 7.60
C LEU A 686 -14.11 15.15 7.74
N GLY A 687 -13.65 15.42 8.97
CA GLY A 687 -12.25 15.74 9.28
C GLY A 687 -11.23 14.65 8.87
N LEU A 688 -9.96 14.85 9.23
CA LEU A 688 -8.81 14.01 8.82
C LEU A 688 -8.98 12.51 9.08
N ARG A 689 -9.79 12.12 10.08
CA ARG A 689 -10.09 10.71 10.41
C ARG A 689 -10.81 9.96 9.28
N SER A 690 -11.51 10.67 8.39
CA SER A 690 -12.23 10.07 7.25
C SER A 690 -11.31 9.67 6.08
N LEU A 691 -10.13 10.30 6.00
CA LEU A 691 -9.09 9.96 5.04
C LEU A 691 -8.48 8.61 5.42
N ARG A 692 -8.03 7.81 4.45
CA ARG A 692 -7.27 6.57 4.73
C ARG A 692 -5.78 6.87 4.80
N ALA A 693 -4.97 5.96 5.34
CA ALA A 693 -3.52 6.16 5.46
C ALA A 693 -2.83 6.46 4.13
N ILE A 694 -3.16 5.71 3.07
CA ILE A 694 -2.52 5.87 1.75
C ILE A 694 -2.74 7.28 1.17
N PRO A 695 -3.98 7.79 1.00
CA PRO A 695 -4.17 9.17 0.55
C PRO A 695 -3.55 10.22 1.46
N GLN A 696 -3.52 10.01 2.79
CA GLN A 696 -2.91 10.98 3.70
C GLN A 696 -1.40 11.09 3.49
N ASN A 697 -0.70 9.96 3.47
CA ASN A 697 0.73 9.90 3.19
C ASN A 697 1.05 10.44 1.78
N ALA A 698 0.23 10.10 0.78
CA ALA A 698 0.38 10.63 -0.58
C ALA A 698 0.32 12.16 -0.56
N ILE A 699 -0.65 12.77 0.13
CA ILE A 699 -0.73 14.24 0.27
C ILE A 699 0.55 14.78 0.95
N LEU A 700 1.03 14.15 2.02
CA LEU A 700 2.24 14.58 2.72
C LEU A 700 3.50 14.52 1.82
N GLN A 701 3.66 13.45 1.03
CA GLN A 701 4.70 13.33 0.02
C GLN A 701 4.57 14.43 -1.04
N GLN A 702 3.35 14.64 -1.55
CA GLN A 702 3.06 15.68 -2.53
C GLN A 702 3.31 17.08 -1.97
N LEU A 703 3.27 17.30 -0.65
CA LEU A 703 3.58 18.59 -0.05
C LEU A 703 5.04 18.75 0.38
N ALA A 704 5.90 17.75 0.08
CA ALA A 704 7.30 17.68 0.50
C ALA A 704 7.50 17.69 2.02
N ILE A 705 6.55 17.13 2.76
CA ILE A 705 6.55 17.10 4.22
C ILE A 705 6.01 15.73 4.67
N PRO A 706 6.78 14.63 4.55
CA PRO A 706 6.43 13.33 5.12
C PRO A 706 6.43 13.42 6.67
N LEU A 707 5.38 14.06 7.19
CA LEU A 707 5.36 14.63 8.52
C LEU A 707 5.35 13.56 9.60
N ASN A 708 4.52 12.53 9.41
CA ASN A 708 4.26 11.41 10.32
C ASN A 708 5.47 10.47 10.54
N VAL A 709 6.64 10.94 10.19
CA VAL A 709 7.77 10.15 9.75
C VAL A 709 9.04 10.95 10.06
N ALA A 710 9.14 12.21 9.61
CA ALA A 710 10.32 13.05 9.83
C ALA A 710 10.21 14.04 11.01
N CYS A 711 9.00 14.30 11.52
CA CYS A 711 8.76 15.36 12.52
C CYS A 711 8.49 14.79 13.92
N GLY A 712 8.51 15.68 14.92
CA GLY A 712 8.27 15.39 16.33
C GLY A 712 9.52 15.00 17.11
N PHE A 713 10.59 14.57 16.44
CA PHE A 713 11.83 14.09 17.06
C PHE A 713 12.54 15.14 17.91
N GLY A 714 12.70 16.34 17.35
CA GLY A 714 13.40 17.43 18.04
C GLY A 714 12.63 17.96 19.24
N SER A 715 11.30 17.89 19.18
CA SER A 715 10.40 18.25 20.28
C SER A 715 10.36 17.15 21.35
N ALA A 716 10.32 15.88 20.92
CA ALA A 716 10.28 14.71 21.81
C ALA A 716 11.56 14.51 22.62
N ALA A 717 12.70 15.04 22.15
CA ALA A 717 13.94 15.08 22.92
C ALA A 717 13.84 15.97 24.19
N GLY A 718 12.83 16.84 24.28
CA GLY A 718 12.56 17.67 25.44
C GLY A 718 13.72 18.61 25.80
N ASN A 719 14.06 18.66 27.09
CA ASN A 719 15.14 19.49 27.62
C ASN A 719 16.49 18.75 27.73
N GLU A 720 16.54 17.45 27.40
CA GLU A 720 17.74 16.60 27.52
C GLU A 720 18.13 15.97 26.17
N PRO A 721 18.40 16.78 25.11
CA PRO A 721 18.75 16.27 23.78
C PRO A 721 19.99 15.37 23.76
N ASP A 722 20.97 15.65 24.64
CA ASP A 722 22.22 14.88 24.77
C ASP A 722 21.95 13.40 25.09
N ARG A 723 20.87 13.10 25.84
CA ARG A 723 20.49 11.72 26.19
C ARG A 723 19.97 10.96 24.96
N LEU A 724 19.24 11.65 24.08
CA LEU A 724 18.80 11.08 22.81
C LEU A 724 19.99 10.89 21.87
N ALA A 725 20.90 11.87 21.80
CA ALA A 725 22.13 11.78 21.02
C ALA A 725 23.04 10.63 21.50
N GLU A 726 23.12 10.38 22.81
CA GLU A 726 23.83 9.22 23.38
C GLU A 726 23.22 7.90 22.90
N LEU A 727 21.89 7.75 22.96
CA LEU A 727 21.21 6.56 22.42
C LEU A 727 21.48 6.40 20.91
N MET A 728 21.39 7.48 20.13
CA MET A 728 21.65 7.44 18.70
C MET A 728 23.08 7.00 18.36
N ARG A 729 24.07 7.31 19.21
CA ARG A 729 25.47 6.86 19.02
C ARG A 729 25.67 5.40 19.41
N ASN A 730 25.05 4.97 20.51
CA ASN A 730 25.43 3.74 21.20
C ASN A 730 24.42 2.59 21.08
N SER A 731 23.21 2.83 20.57
CA SER A 731 22.17 1.79 20.39
C SER A 731 22.02 1.42 18.92
N LYS A 732 22.08 0.11 18.60
CA LYS A 732 21.77 -0.39 17.26
C LYS A 732 20.27 -0.20 16.96
N ARG A 733 19.40 -0.47 17.93
CA ARG A 733 17.95 -0.30 17.76
C ARG A 733 17.59 1.16 17.47
N MET A 734 18.16 2.10 18.22
CA MET A 734 17.87 3.52 18.03
C MET A 734 18.36 4.03 16.68
N LYS A 735 19.53 3.57 16.19
CA LYS A 735 20.00 3.87 14.84
C LYS A 735 19.02 3.37 13.78
N GLY A 736 18.50 2.15 13.91
CA GLY A 736 17.50 1.61 12.97
C GLY A 736 16.21 2.45 12.93
N LEU A 737 15.68 2.85 14.09
CA LEU A 737 14.51 3.72 14.20
C LEU A 737 14.73 5.10 13.55
N ILE A 738 15.87 5.70 13.86
CA ILE A 738 16.17 7.08 13.46
C ILE A 738 16.62 7.17 12.01
N HIS A 739 17.28 6.14 11.46
CA HIS A 739 17.67 6.07 10.04
C HIS A 739 16.47 6.37 9.13
N MET A 740 15.34 5.76 9.45
CA MET A 740 14.08 5.99 8.75
C MET A 740 13.70 7.50 8.75
N ALA A 741 13.78 8.14 9.92
CA ALA A 741 13.45 9.56 10.10
C ALA A 741 14.45 10.51 9.43
N ILE A 742 15.73 10.14 9.40
CA ILE A 742 16.79 10.88 8.69
C ILE A 742 16.51 10.89 7.19
N GLU A 743 16.17 9.74 6.60
CA GLU A 743 15.87 9.63 5.17
C GLU A 743 14.66 10.47 4.78
N ALA A 744 13.59 10.43 5.59
CA ALA A 744 12.46 11.30 5.35
C ALA A 744 12.75 12.78 5.61
N ARG A 745 13.59 13.10 6.60
CA ARG A 745 14.09 14.45 6.84
C ARG A 745 14.85 14.95 5.61
N ASN A 746 15.64 14.10 4.94
CA ASN A 746 16.36 14.41 3.70
C ASN A 746 15.39 14.75 2.55
N LEU A 747 14.18 14.21 2.54
CA LEU A 747 13.12 14.55 1.57
C LEU A 747 12.18 15.68 2.02
N THR A 748 12.34 16.23 3.23
CA THR A 748 11.45 17.28 3.76
C THR A 748 11.88 18.70 3.34
N SER A 749 11.02 19.42 2.61
CA SER A 749 11.23 20.80 2.15
C SER A 749 10.17 21.78 2.67
N LEU A 750 10.51 22.49 3.75
CA LEU A 750 9.72 23.63 4.25
C LEU A 750 9.57 24.77 3.23
N PRO A 751 10.59 25.12 2.40
CA PRO A 751 10.40 26.10 1.34
C PRO A 751 9.29 25.70 0.36
N ALA A 752 9.27 24.44 -0.10
CA ALA A 752 8.22 23.95 -1.00
C ALA A 752 6.83 24.00 -0.32
N PHE A 753 6.73 23.49 0.92
CA PHE A 753 5.48 23.48 1.68
C PHE A 753 4.91 24.88 1.94
N ARG A 754 5.76 25.82 2.43
CA ARG A 754 5.34 27.22 2.63
C ARG A 754 4.91 27.89 1.34
N SER A 755 5.55 27.55 0.23
CA SER A 755 5.23 28.13 -1.06
C SER A 755 3.82 27.77 -1.53
N TYR A 756 3.32 26.56 -1.23
CA TYR A 756 1.90 26.23 -1.42
C TYR A 756 0.99 27.17 -0.64
N GLY A 757 1.30 27.42 0.64
CA GLY A 757 0.55 28.38 1.46
C GLY A 757 0.59 29.80 0.91
N CYS A 758 1.67 30.23 0.27
CA CYS A 758 1.76 31.55 -0.36
C CYS A 758 0.84 31.71 -1.58
N LEU A 759 0.47 30.64 -2.28
CA LEU A 759 -0.48 30.73 -3.40
C LEU A 759 -1.88 31.14 -2.94
N TYR A 760 -2.21 30.86 -1.68
CA TYR A 760 -3.46 31.24 -1.02
C TYR A 760 -3.32 32.51 -0.18
N ASP A 761 -2.20 33.23 -0.28
CA ASP A 761 -2.03 34.51 0.40
C ASP A 761 -2.70 35.63 -0.44
N PRO A 762 -3.72 36.33 0.07
CA PRO A 762 -4.34 37.44 -0.65
C PRO A 762 -3.34 38.55 -1.00
N SER A 763 -2.31 38.76 -0.16
CA SER A 763 -1.30 39.81 -0.37
C SER A 763 -0.49 39.59 -1.65
N LEU A 764 -0.22 38.33 -2.01
CA LEU A 764 0.49 37.95 -3.24
C LEU A 764 -0.30 38.44 -4.47
N TRP A 765 -1.58 38.12 -4.54
CA TRP A 765 -2.42 38.43 -5.69
C TRP A 765 -2.69 39.93 -5.83
N PHE A 766 -2.86 40.66 -4.73
CA PHE A 766 -2.93 42.13 -4.78
C PHE A 766 -1.62 42.77 -5.25
N ALA A 767 -0.48 42.21 -4.85
CA ALA A 767 0.83 42.68 -5.30
C ALA A 767 1.06 42.43 -6.80
N ILE A 768 0.64 41.27 -7.32
CA ILE A 768 0.64 40.97 -8.76
C ILE A 768 -0.31 41.94 -9.48
N ALA A 769 -1.55 42.08 -9.02
CA ALA A 769 -2.56 42.97 -9.61
C ALA A 769 -2.08 44.43 -9.76
N LYS A 770 -1.32 44.93 -8.78
CA LYS A 770 -0.78 46.30 -8.79
C LYS A 770 0.21 46.55 -9.94
N ARG A 771 0.86 45.51 -10.45
CA ARG A 771 1.89 45.58 -11.51
C ARG A 771 1.39 45.09 -12.87
N SER A 772 0.13 44.70 -12.98
CA SER A 772 -0.49 44.20 -14.22
C SER A 772 -1.28 45.29 -14.94
N ASP A 773 -1.60 45.05 -16.21
CA ASP A 773 -2.57 45.86 -16.95
C ASP A 773 -3.97 45.78 -16.32
N ARG A 774 -4.88 46.65 -16.79
CA ARG A 774 -6.21 46.80 -16.19
C ARG A 774 -7.06 45.52 -16.23
N ALA A 775 -6.97 44.73 -17.31
CA ALA A 775 -7.77 43.51 -17.46
C ALA A 775 -7.28 42.43 -16.49
N ASN A 776 -5.97 42.17 -16.50
CA ASN A 776 -5.36 41.19 -15.60
C ASN A 776 -5.45 41.62 -14.12
N ALA A 777 -5.36 42.91 -13.82
CA ALA A 777 -5.51 43.41 -12.45
C ALA A 777 -6.88 43.08 -11.84
N GLN A 778 -7.95 43.03 -12.64
CA GLN A 778 -9.28 42.65 -12.16
C GLN A 778 -9.34 41.16 -11.78
N VAL A 779 -8.76 40.30 -12.63
CA VAL A 779 -8.66 38.84 -12.40
C VAL A 779 -7.92 38.57 -11.09
N TYR A 780 -6.74 39.18 -10.90
CA TYR A 780 -5.93 38.95 -9.71
C TYR A 780 -6.54 39.54 -8.43
N ARG A 781 -7.29 40.65 -8.50
CA ARG A 781 -8.05 41.15 -7.34
C ARG A 781 -9.16 40.17 -6.92
N ARG A 782 -9.84 39.55 -7.89
CA ARG A 782 -10.87 38.54 -7.61
C ARG A 782 -10.30 37.37 -6.82
N LEU A 783 -9.12 36.88 -7.21
CA LEU A 783 -8.38 35.86 -6.46
C LEU A 783 -7.98 36.34 -5.06
N GLY A 784 -7.47 37.57 -4.95
CA GLY A 784 -7.12 38.17 -3.66
C GLY A 784 -8.32 38.24 -2.69
N TYR A 785 -9.52 38.58 -3.18
CA TYR A 785 -10.73 38.55 -2.35
C TYR A 785 -11.15 37.14 -1.96
N LEU A 786 -11.19 36.20 -2.91
CA LEU A 786 -11.51 34.80 -2.62
C LEU A 786 -10.63 34.22 -1.50
N PHE A 787 -9.31 34.45 -1.59
CA PHE A 787 -8.35 33.92 -0.63
C PHE A 787 -8.36 34.66 0.71
N SER A 788 -8.97 35.85 0.79
CA SER A 788 -9.17 36.54 2.07
C SER A 788 -10.15 35.80 2.98
N ASP A 789 -11.04 34.97 2.40
CA ASP A 789 -12.04 34.20 3.12
C ASP A 789 -11.57 32.77 3.49
N LEU A 790 -10.38 32.36 3.05
CA LEU A 790 -9.83 31.02 3.33
C LEU A 790 -8.78 31.04 4.45
N GLU A 791 -8.80 30.03 5.31
CA GLU A 791 -7.79 29.88 6.37
C GLU A 791 -6.49 29.22 5.88
N THR A 792 -6.46 28.68 4.66
CA THR A 792 -5.40 27.82 4.10
C THR A 792 -4.00 28.38 4.27
N HIS A 793 -3.80 29.66 3.91
CA HIS A 793 -2.50 30.33 4.07
C HIS A 793 -2.05 30.38 5.53
N SER A 794 -2.97 30.77 6.42
CA SER A 794 -2.68 30.90 7.85
C SER A 794 -2.38 29.55 8.49
N SER A 795 -3.13 28.51 8.12
CA SER A 795 -2.97 27.14 8.63
C SER A 795 -1.65 26.53 8.19
N ILE A 796 -1.30 26.61 6.90
CA ILE A 796 0.01 26.15 6.40
C ILE A 796 1.15 26.91 7.07
N THR A 797 1.01 28.23 7.25
CA THR A 797 2.06 29.05 7.86
C THR A 797 2.30 28.67 9.33
N LYS A 798 1.24 28.51 10.13
CA LYS A 798 1.35 28.08 11.54
C LYS A 798 1.94 26.69 11.66
N LEU A 799 1.47 25.75 10.84
CA LEU A 799 1.98 24.38 10.83
C LEU A 799 3.47 24.35 10.46
N ALA A 800 3.84 25.04 9.38
CA ALA A 800 5.23 25.14 8.96
C ALA A 800 6.14 25.79 10.03
N ASN A 801 5.64 26.77 10.78
CA ASN A 801 6.38 27.37 11.90
C ASN A 801 6.66 26.35 13.01
N SER A 802 5.64 25.58 13.41
CA SER A 802 5.80 24.52 14.41
C SER A 802 6.84 23.49 13.96
N ILE A 803 6.72 23.01 12.72
CA ILE A 803 7.65 22.04 12.12
C ILE A 803 9.07 22.63 12.02
N THR A 804 9.21 23.93 11.71
CA THR A 804 10.53 24.58 11.61
C THR A 804 11.29 24.47 12.94
N VAL A 805 10.62 24.69 14.07
CA VAL A 805 11.24 24.61 15.40
C VAL A 805 11.65 23.18 15.72
N ASP A 806 10.77 22.22 15.43
CA ASP A 806 11.03 20.80 15.65
C ASP A 806 12.22 20.30 14.82
N LEU A 807 12.19 20.53 13.51
CA LEU A 807 13.26 20.10 12.61
C LEU A 807 14.59 20.76 12.93
N ALA A 808 14.59 22.03 13.34
CA ALA A 808 15.83 22.71 13.75
C ALA A 808 16.44 22.09 15.02
N ARG A 809 15.61 21.59 15.95
CA ARG A 809 16.11 20.84 17.12
C ARG A 809 16.60 19.46 16.73
N PHE A 810 15.88 18.77 15.85
CA PHE A 810 16.29 17.46 15.36
C PHE A 810 17.62 17.55 14.60
N ASP A 811 17.78 18.55 13.75
CA ASP A 811 19.02 18.79 13.00
C ASP A 811 20.21 19.02 13.94
N ARG A 812 20.04 19.77 15.05
CA ARG A 812 21.12 19.92 16.05
C ARG A 812 21.52 18.62 16.73
N ILE A 813 20.54 17.76 17.03
CA ILE A 813 20.80 16.44 17.62
C ILE A 813 21.59 15.57 16.63
N LEU A 814 21.24 15.63 15.34
CA LEU A 814 22.00 14.94 14.30
C LEU A 814 23.42 15.48 14.17
N GLU A 815 23.61 16.80 14.17
CA GLU A 815 24.94 17.43 14.13
C GLU A 815 25.81 17.02 15.34
N GLU A 816 25.22 16.87 16.53
CA GLU A 816 25.92 16.37 17.72
C GLU A 816 26.35 14.89 17.57
N VAL A 817 25.51 14.08 16.93
CA VAL A 817 25.77 12.65 16.71
C VAL A 817 26.82 12.42 15.61
N GLU A 818 26.73 13.16 14.50
CA GLU A 818 27.58 13.00 13.31
C GLU A 818 28.90 13.79 13.41
N GLY A 819 28.93 14.87 14.19
CA GLY A 819 30.10 15.74 14.35
C GLY A 819 30.36 16.72 13.20
N GLU A 820 29.45 16.81 12.22
CA GLU A 820 29.51 17.70 11.06
C GLU A 820 28.16 18.40 10.82
N SER A 821 28.15 19.50 10.06
CA SER A 821 26.90 20.23 9.76
C SER A 821 26.13 19.59 8.61
N VAL A 822 24.87 19.24 8.84
CA VAL A 822 24.02 18.51 7.89
C VAL A 822 23.21 19.45 6.96
N THR A 823 23.27 20.77 7.18
CA THR A 823 22.28 21.72 6.62
C THR A 823 22.55 22.10 5.16
N ALA A 824 23.81 22.35 4.79
CA ALA A 824 24.17 22.87 3.46
C ALA A 824 24.00 21.83 2.34
N ASP A 825 24.27 20.56 2.63
CA ASP A 825 24.22 19.48 1.66
C ASP A 825 22.77 19.08 1.32
N ARG A 826 21.86 19.18 2.29
CA ARG A 826 20.43 18.87 2.08
C ARG A 826 19.75 19.79 1.08
N TYR A 827 20.02 21.10 1.08
CA TYR A 827 19.38 21.99 0.10
C TYR A 827 19.75 21.61 -1.35
N LYS A 828 21.04 21.32 -1.58
CA LYS A 828 21.54 20.94 -2.91
C LYS A 828 20.93 19.62 -3.39
N SER A 829 20.80 18.63 -2.49
CA SER A 829 20.17 17.34 -2.82
C SER A 829 18.69 17.45 -3.23
N ARG A 830 18.01 18.55 -2.86
CA ARG A 830 16.57 18.78 -3.13
C ARG A 830 16.29 19.65 -4.33
N LEU A 831 17.29 20.05 -5.11
CA LEU A 831 17.09 20.98 -6.22
C LEU A 831 16.07 20.44 -7.24
N ASP A 832 16.08 19.15 -7.55
CA ASP A 832 15.11 18.52 -8.45
C ASP A 832 13.69 18.57 -7.91
N MET A 833 13.53 18.26 -6.63
CA MET A 833 12.26 18.41 -5.91
C MET A 833 11.75 19.86 -5.97
N HIS A 834 12.64 20.83 -5.72
CA HIS A 834 12.28 22.26 -5.77
C HIS A 834 11.86 22.71 -7.18
N VAL A 835 12.51 22.21 -8.24
CA VAL A 835 12.11 22.49 -9.63
C VAL A 835 10.70 21.93 -9.90
N LEU A 836 10.43 20.67 -9.55
CA LEU A 836 9.11 20.05 -9.72
C LEU A 836 8.01 20.84 -8.98
N HIS A 837 8.25 21.23 -7.73
CA HIS A 837 7.28 22.03 -6.98
C HIS A 837 7.06 23.42 -7.57
N ALA A 838 8.11 24.10 -8.03
CA ALA A 838 7.98 25.42 -8.65
C ALA A 838 7.17 25.35 -9.95
N LEU A 839 7.43 24.36 -10.81
CA LEU A 839 6.67 24.12 -12.04
C LEU A 839 5.19 23.85 -11.73
N ARG A 840 4.91 22.94 -10.79
CA ARG A 840 3.52 22.63 -10.39
C ARG A 840 2.80 23.83 -9.78
N GLN A 841 3.48 24.63 -8.96
CA GLN A 841 2.89 25.82 -8.36
C GLN A 841 2.59 26.90 -9.41
N ALA A 842 3.44 27.06 -10.43
CA ALA A 842 3.16 27.94 -11.56
C ALA A 842 1.91 27.48 -12.36
N LEU A 843 1.75 26.17 -12.58
CA LEU A 843 0.55 25.57 -13.17
C LEU A 843 -0.71 25.85 -12.34
N MET A 844 -0.64 25.69 -11.01
CA MET A 844 -1.74 26.04 -10.11
C MET A 844 -2.11 27.52 -10.21
N MET A 845 -1.12 28.43 -10.16
CA MET A 845 -1.36 29.86 -10.32
C MET A 845 -2.04 30.18 -11.66
N ARG A 846 -1.64 29.50 -12.73
CA ARG A 846 -2.28 29.63 -14.05
C ARG A 846 -3.73 29.13 -14.04
N ALA A 847 -4.02 27.98 -13.43
CA ALA A 847 -5.40 27.49 -13.27
C ALA A 847 -6.29 28.47 -12.48
N PHE A 848 -5.74 29.08 -11.42
CA PHE A 848 -6.44 30.09 -10.63
C PHE A 848 -6.71 31.36 -11.46
N SER A 849 -5.71 31.82 -12.22
CA SER A 849 -5.85 32.96 -13.14
C SER A 849 -6.92 32.70 -14.21
N LEU A 850 -6.92 31.53 -14.84
CA LEU A 850 -7.88 31.14 -15.87
C LEU A 850 -9.31 31.08 -15.31
N SER A 851 -9.51 30.43 -14.17
CA SER A 851 -10.83 30.32 -13.53
C SER A 851 -11.39 31.66 -13.07
N ALA A 852 -10.54 32.59 -12.62
CA ALA A 852 -10.98 33.93 -12.24
C ALA A 852 -11.44 34.81 -13.43
N ARG A 853 -11.13 34.43 -14.68
CA ARG A 853 -11.62 35.07 -15.91
C ARG A 853 -13.04 34.66 -16.30
N LEU A 854 -13.63 33.67 -15.61
CA LEU A 854 -14.99 33.21 -15.87
C LEU A 854 -16.01 34.36 -15.79
N PRO A 855 -16.84 34.57 -16.84
CA PRO A 855 -17.92 35.55 -16.80
C PRO A 855 -19.00 35.13 -15.79
N GLU A 856 -19.83 36.07 -15.38
CA GLU A 856 -21.01 35.75 -14.58
C GLU A 856 -22.06 35.04 -15.45
N PHE A 857 -22.43 33.82 -15.07
CA PHE A 857 -23.51 33.09 -15.72
C PHE A 857 -24.85 33.38 -15.04
N SER A 858 -25.92 33.56 -15.82
CA SER A 858 -27.28 33.69 -15.26
C SER A 858 -27.73 32.36 -14.65
N ARG A 859 -28.44 32.38 -13.51
CA ARG A 859 -29.06 31.19 -12.87
C ARG A 859 -30.23 30.61 -13.67
N ARG A 860 -30.15 30.57 -15.00
CA ARG A 860 -31.16 29.94 -15.85
C ARG A 860 -30.82 28.45 -15.93
N HIS A 861 -31.83 27.60 -15.65
CA HIS A 861 -31.83 26.12 -15.62
C HIS A 861 -31.86 25.42 -14.24
N GLY A 862 -32.17 26.11 -13.14
CA GLY A 862 -32.31 25.43 -11.84
C GLY A 862 -31.05 24.71 -11.36
N SER A 863 -29.91 24.95 -12.03
CA SER A 863 -28.60 24.43 -11.69
C SER A 863 -28.00 25.26 -10.56
N SER A 864 -27.50 24.60 -9.53
CA SER A 864 -26.86 25.18 -8.35
C SER A 864 -25.46 25.75 -8.62
N ILE A 865 -25.15 26.12 -9.87
CA ILE A 865 -23.78 26.40 -10.34
C ILE A 865 -23.57 27.91 -10.37
N SER A 866 -22.61 28.41 -9.58
CA SER A 866 -22.18 29.81 -9.56
C SER A 866 -20.73 29.93 -10.01
N ALA A 867 -20.36 31.05 -10.64
CA ALA A 867 -18.97 31.30 -11.03
C ALA A 867 -18.00 31.28 -9.84
N GLU A 868 -18.48 31.69 -8.66
CA GLU A 868 -17.74 31.62 -7.40
C GLU A 868 -17.56 30.18 -6.91
N GLY A 869 -18.59 29.33 -7.07
CA GLY A 869 -18.51 27.90 -6.75
C GLY A 869 -17.51 27.16 -7.65
N LEU A 870 -17.52 27.43 -8.96
CA LEU A 870 -16.57 26.85 -9.92
C LEU A 870 -15.13 27.31 -9.62
N LEU A 871 -14.95 28.61 -9.33
CA LEU A 871 -13.67 29.17 -8.92
C LEU A 871 -13.14 28.46 -7.67
N LYS A 872 -14.00 28.26 -6.66
CA LYS A 872 -13.65 27.52 -5.44
C LYS A 872 -13.23 26.08 -5.75
N GLN A 873 -13.97 25.34 -6.57
CA GLN A 873 -13.62 23.98 -6.96
C GLN A 873 -12.26 23.89 -7.66
N ILE A 874 -11.93 24.84 -8.55
CA ILE A 874 -10.63 24.90 -9.22
C ILE A 874 -9.51 25.23 -8.23
N THR A 875 -9.74 26.11 -7.25
CA THR A 875 -8.76 26.33 -6.18
C THR A 875 -8.55 25.10 -5.29
N GLN A 876 -9.54 24.23 -5.19
CA GLN A 876 -9.42 22.93 -4.53
C GLN A 876 -8.85 21.83 -5.45
N LEU A 877 -8.43 22.20 -6.67
CA LEU A 877 -7.92 21.33 -7.72
C LEU A 877 -8.90 20.23 -8.17
N GLN A 878 -10.21 20.46 -8.02
CA GLN A 878 -11.27 19.60 -8.56
C GLN A 878 -11.51 19.91 -10.05
N ILE A 879 -10.43 20.00 -10.83
CA ILE A 879 -10.47 20.44 -12.22
C ILE A 879 -11.30 19.49 -13.09
N PRO A 880 -11.13 18.15 -13.05
CA PRO A 880 -11.91 17.24 -13.91
C PRO A 880 -13.42 17.35 -13.67
N ASP A 881 -13.84 17.39 -12.41
CA ASP A 881 -15.25 17.51 -12.04
C ASP A 881 -15.82 18.88 -12.48
N THR A 882 -15.03 19.94 -12.32
CA THR A 882 -15.40 21.29 -12.76
C THR A 882 -15.56 21.37 -14.27
N VAL A 883 -14.60 20.82 -15.03
CA VAL A 883 -14.64 20.79 -16.49
C VAL A 883 -15.85 19.99 -16.97
N ALA A 884 -16.10 18.81 -16.41
CA ALA A 884 -17.26 17.99 -16.76
C ALA A 884 -18.58 18.72 -16.47
N MET A 885 -18.67 19.40 -15.33
CA MET A 885 -19.84 20.20 -14.96
C MET A 885 -20.07 21.35 -15.95
N VAL A 886 -19.02 22.10 -16.31
CA VAL A 886 -19.14 23.23 -17.25
C VAL A 886 -19.50 22.74 -18.66
N ARG A 887 -18.93 21.62 -19.14
CA ARG A 887 -19.33 21.01 -20.42
C ARG A 887 -20.78 20.56 -20.45
N GLY A 888 -21.31 20.06 -19.34
CA GLY A 888 -22.72 19.68 -19.22
C GLY A 888 -23.68 20.87 -19.33
N VAL A 889 -23.26 22.05 -18.85
CA VAL A 889 -24.05 23.28 -18.92
C VAL A 889 -23.88 23.99 -20.27
N PHE A 890 -22.67 24.01 -20.82
CA PHE A 890 -22.29 24.68 -22.06
C PHE A 890 -21.71 23.66 -23.06
N PRO A 891 -22.54 22.88 -23.76
CA PRO A 891 -22.06 21.89 -24.74
C PRO A 891 -21.38 22.56 -25.94
N ALA A 892 -20.38 21.89 -26.53
CA ALA A 892 -19.63 22.41 -27.68
C ALA A 892 -20.42 22.34 -29.01
N GLU A 893 -21.42 21.47 -29.10
CA GLU A 893 -22.27 21.31 -30.28
C GLU A 893 -23.66 21.89 -30.06
N ASP A 894 -24.17 22.53 -31.11
CA ASP A 894 -25.47 23.17 -31.18
C ASP A 894 -26.56 22.13 -30.87
N ARG A 895 -27.52 22.48 -29.98
CA ARG A 895 -28.75 21.68 -29.79
C ARG A 895 -29.69 21.87 -30.99
N ARG A 896 -29.18 21.88 -32.23
CA ARG A 896 -30.01 21.82 -33.43
C ARG A 896 -30.67 20.46 -33.49
N ASN A 897 -31.96 20.44 -33.22
CA ASN A 897 -32.77 19.29 -33.57
C ASN A 897 -32.97 19.32 -35.10
N PRO A 898 -32.51 18.32 -35.86
CA PRO A 898 -32.68 18.29 -37.31
C PRO A 898 -34.15 18.34 -37.75
N LYS A 899 -35.11 18.08 -36.85
CA LYS A 899 -36.55 18.32 -37.13
C LYS A 899 -36.91 19.80 -37.30
N PHE A 900 -36.13 20.73 -36.76
CA PHE A 900 -36.41 22.16 -36.92
C PHE A 900 -36.10 22.67 -38.33
N ASP A 901 -35.32 21.92 -39.12
CA ASP A 901 -35.11 22.19 -40.55
C ASP A 901 -36.38 21.90 -41.39
N GLU A 902 -37.39 21.22 -40.83
CA GLU A 902 -38.69 20.97 -41.48
C GLU A 902 -39.71 22.11 -41.28
N LEU A 903 -39.36 23.16 -40.51
CA LEU A 903 -40.24 24.31 -40.29
C LEU A 903 -40.37 25.13 -41.58
N LEU A 904 -41.60 25.25 -42.09
CA LEU A 904 -41.93 26.04 -43.28
C LEU A 904 -42.01 27.55 -43.00
N GLU A 905 -42.00 27.96 -41.72
CA GLU A 905 -42.06 29.34 -41.28
C GLU A 905 -40.65 29.96 -41.31
N THR A 906 -40.47 31.04 -42.10
CA THR A 906 -39.17 31.69 -42.29
C THR A 906 -38.79 32.58 -41.10
N SER A 907 -37.54 32.49 -40.64
CA SER A 907 -36.97 33.39 -39.62
C SER A 907 -35.99 34.36 -40.25
N ASP A 908 -36.14 35.65 -39.96
CA ASP A 908 -35.19 36.71 -40.34
C ASP A 908 -34.00 36.82 -39.36
N ILE A 909 -33.99 36.03 -38.29
CA ILE A 909 -32.90 35.95 -37.33
C ILE A 909 -31.83 35.04 -37.94
N GLU A 910 -30.70 35.62 -38.37
CA GLU A 910 -29.50 34.85 -38.71
C GLU A 910 -29.14 33.98 -37.50
N ALA A 911 -28.98 32.67 -37.73
CA ALA A 911 -28.48 31.77 -36.70
C ALA A 911 -27.08 32.27 -36.32
N THR A 912 -26.97 32.98 -35.20
CA THR A 912 -25.68 33.33 -34.63
C THR A 912 -25.00 32.02 -34.28
N ASP A 913 -23.87 31.72 -34.93
CA ASP A 913 -22.97 30.68 -34.45
C ASP A 913 -22.76 30.91 -32.96
N ASP A 914 -22.80 29.84 -32.17
CA ASP A 914 -22.73 29.83 -30.70
C ASP A 914 -21.31 30.18 -30.21
N GLN A 915 -20.74 31.28 -30.75
CA GLN A 915 -19.34 31.70 -30.65
C GLN A 915 -18.86 31.76 -29.19
N GLY A 916 -19.75 32.09 -28.25
CA GLY A 916 -19.42 32.17 -26.83
C GLY A 916 -19.10 30.82 -26.17
N TYR A 917 -19.68 29.69 -26.62
CA TYR A 917 -19.38 28.38 -26.02
C TYR A 917 -18.06 27.82 -26.56
N SER A 918 -17.79 27.97 -27.86
CA SER A 918 -16.51 27.57 -28.44
C SER A 918 -15.32 28.28 -27.77
N GLU A 919 -15.47 29.57 -27.45
CA GLU A 919 -14.46 30.35 -26.70
C GLU A 919 -14.25 29.87 -25.26
N ILE A 920 -15.30 29.40 -24.57
CA ILE A 920 -15.17 28.81 -23.23
C ILE A 920 -14.42 27.47 -23.30
N HIS A 921 -14.69 26.65 -24.31
CA HIS A 921 -13.98 25.36 -24.46
C HIS A 921 -12.49 25.58 -24.75
N THR A 922 -12.17 26.38 -25.77
CA THR A 922 -10.78 26.62 -26.23
C THR A 922 -9.99 27.53 -25.28
N GLY A 923 -10.63 28.56 -24.71
CA GLY A 923 -9.97 29.57 -23.88
C GLY A 923 -9.87 29.20 -22.40
N LEU A 924 -10.64 28.22 -21.92
CA LEU A 924 -10.69 27.84 -20.50
C LEU A 924 -10.60 26.33 -20.27
N LEU A 925 -11.51 25.54 -20.84
CA LEU A 925 -11.62 24.12 -20.48
C LEU A 925 -10.42 23.30 -20.95
N GLU A 926 -10.01 23.46 -22.21
CA GLU A 926 -8.84 22.79 -22.76
C GLU A 926 -7.54 23.16 -22.01
N PRO A 927 -7.24 24.46 -21.74
CA PRO A 927 -6.12 24.83 -20.89
C PRO A 927 -6.16 24.23 -19.47
N LEU A 928 -7.34 24.17 -18.84
CA LEU A 928 -7.49 23.57 -17.51
C LEU A 928 -7.20 22.07 -17.53
N GLU A 929 -7.63 21.34 -18.56
CA GLU A 929 -7.32 19.93 -18.74
C GLU A 929 -5.84 19.68 -19.02
N GLU A 930 -5.18 20.55 -19.80
CA GLU A 930 -3.74 20.49 -20.03
C GLU A 930 -2.97 20.69 -18.73
N ILE A 931 -3.39 21.67 -17.92
CA ILE A 931 -2.81 21.93 -16.60
C ILE A 931 -3.03 20.75 -15.64
N ASP A 932 -4.25 20.21 -15.56
CA ASP A 932 -4.57 19.04 -14.73
C ASP A 932 -3.69 17.84 -15.09
N ARG A 933 -3.50 17.57 -16.38
CA ARG A 933 -2.62 16.51 -16.86
C ARG A 933 -1.18 16.75 -16.40
N ALA A 934 -0.62 17.94 -16.64
CA ALA A 934 0.74 18.27 -16.23
C ALA A 934 0.94 18.23 -14.70
N MET A 935 -0.10 18.54 -13.91
CA MET A 935 -0.05 18.38 -12.45
C MET A 935 -0.04 16.90 -12.01
N LYS A 936 -0.77 16.03 -12.71
CA LYS A 936 -0.75 14.57 -12.48
C LYS A 936 0.60 13.94 -12.88
N GLU A 937 1.20 14.41 -13.97
CA GLU A 937 2.57 14.08 -14.36
C GLU A 937 3.58 14.46 -13.26
N ALA A 938 3.48 15.69 -12.75
CA ALA A 938 4.30 16.14 -11.61
C ALA A 938 4.08 15.29 -10.36
N THR A 939 2.85 14.80 -10.15
CA THR A 939 2.53 13.91 -9.03
C THR A 939 3.27 12.58 -9.15
N VAL A 940 3.29 11.95 -10.34
CA VAL A 940 4.07 10.72 -10.58
C VAL A 940 5.58 10.96 -10.39
N ALA A 941 6.10 12.08 -10.90
CA ALA A 941 7.51 12.45 -10.72
C ALA A 941 7.88 12.64 -9.24
N VAL A 942 7.03 13.34 -8.46
CA VAL A 942 7.24 13.53 -7.02
C VAL A 942 7.20 12.19 -6.28
N CYS A 943 6.24 11.30 -6.57
CA CYS A 943 6.19 9.97 -5.94
C CYS A 943 7.47 9.17 -6.18
N SER A 944 8.11 9.35 -7.33
CA SER A 944 9.35 8.64 -7.67
C SER A 944 10.54 9.08 -6.82
N LEU A 945 10.58 10.34 -6.33
CA LEU A 945 11.57 10.80 -5.34
C LEU A 945 11.45 10.03 -4.02
N TYR A 946 10.23 9.60 -3.70
CA TYR A 946 9.93 8.79 -2.52
C TYR A 946 9.97 7.30 -2.84
N SER A 947 10.42 6.81 -4.01
CA SER A 947 10.51 5.36 -4.30
C SER A 947 9.23 4.50 -4.23
N ALA A 948 8.09 5.01 -3.77
CA ALA A 948 6.78 4.37 -3.76
C ALA A 948 5.67 5.42 -3.58
N TYR A 949 4.42 5.02 -3.83
CA TYR A 949 3.24 5.85 -3.69
C TYR A 949 2.52 5.65 -2.35
N GLY A 950 2.22 6.79 -1.72
CA GLY A 950 1.21 6.92 -0.68
C GLY A 950 1.64 6.50 0.69
#